data_AF-A0A2S6R3E5-F1
#
_entry.id   AF-A0A2S6R3E5-F1
#
_cell.length_a   1.000
_cell.length_b   1.000
_cell.length_c   1.000
_cell.angle_alpha   90.00
_cell.angle_beta   90.00
_cell.angle_gamma   90.00
#
_symmetry.space_group_name_H-M   'P 1'
#
loop_
_entity.id
_entity.type
_entity.pdbx_description
1 polymer ?
#
loop_
_entity_poly.entity_id
_entity_poly.type
_entity_poly.pdbx_seq_one_letter_code
_entity_poly.pdbx_strand_id
1 'polypeptide(L)'
;MSKKRKRRSRFGLQTRRRRFRWWWPFGGLGVLIFLTIIVLAAGYIWLRGSLPEIDGEVQLAGLKADVEVIRDANAIPHIYAESLQDAAFAMGFVHAQDRLWQMEFQRRIGAGRLSEIFGTESLGYDRFLRTLGVYRSAERTFDNLDAETQDVFNAYAAGVNGYLATRSGPLPLEFLLISHEPEPWRPADSVVWMKMMAWDLAGNALDEALRARMAKLLDAEQIGELWPDYPEDGPAVLESKAVPDLPWEALAALLPPRQPEGLGSNNWVLSGEHTVSGHTLLANDPHLGLQIPSLWYLAHVSAPGLDVAGATLPGLPLPVLGRTLNFAWGFTNTNPDVQDLFIERLHPDDPDRYLIPGGSAPFETRQEIIRVKDGDDVELTVRETRHGPIVSDTISGSSEFLSAGHAVAFAWIALRDDDMSAQAAARIGLAEDWDSFTSILRDFHTPQQNIVFADIHGNIGYIAPGRVPIRRSGNGWMPATGWTGEHDWVGFIPHGGLPRLFNPRSGRIVTANNKVVGPRYPYFITRDWSQPHRARRIEALLGETEPHDSESFAVIQADTLSLAANSLLPRLIELAPPSSDAAHDALIRLAAWDQVMAADQAEPLIYMAWLRELMRALFADELGATFHDYFAIRESAILEALKPGSAWCDDTQTAAQEDCAATASTALDHALDFLAARYGDNMDGWAWGEAHYAHSDHEVLGRVPVIGKMFEVRLPNGGARNTVNAAGFTTRDEDTPFVQNHGPAYRAIYDLDPLGQSQVLPYLRGLARLGHTIHLISFEKAARFHALGERLTAVMREAGIAWHPQSYTKHPPVLSTVWDLRRLRKMAKQLHRAHQFEVVHCRSYIAALVGLQLKRRDRVKFVFDMRGLWADEKVEGGAWNLRNPLFRSIYRFFKAREADFVTEADAIVSLTNAGRREIKRWLSYYEAYRPPIAVVPCAAPFSEFDVPSVDTRSRTRAELGIPSDAYVVVYHGSLGTWYMLQEMLDWFSLLSDRRPGSRFL
;
A
#
# COMPACT_ATOMS: atom_id res chain seq x y z
N MET A 1 23.59 -50.38 78.95
CA MET A 1 22.49 -51.15 79.58
C MET A 1 21.51 -51.53 78.48
N SER A 2 21.53 -52.79 78.00
CA SER A 2 20.63 -53.90 78.41
C SER A 2 19.28 -53.76 77.67
N LYS A 3 18.90 -54.52 76.63
CA LYS A 3 18.78 -55.98 76.40
C LYS A 3 18.26 -56.12 74.93
N LYS A 4 18.35 -57.20 74.14
CA LYS A 4 18.71 -58.61 74.31
C LYS A 4 18.75 -59.27 72.91
N ARG A 5 19.74 -60.16 72.70
CA ARG A 5 19.68 -61.54 72.13
C ARG A 5 19.08 -61.73 70.71
N LYS A 6 19.59 -62.59 69.81
CA LYS A 6 20.40 -63.85 69.86
C LYS A 6 20.86 -64.13 68.41
N ARG A 7 22.15 -64.30 68.12
CA ARG A 7 22.87 -65.61 67.91
C ARG A 7 22.31 -66.51 66.79
N ARG A 8 23.01 -66.66 65.65
CA ARG A 8 23.89 -67.83 65.32
C ARG A 8 24.45 -67.81 63.88
N SER A 9 25.74 -68.12 63.83
CA SER A 9 26.66 -68.57 62.76
C SER A 9 26.14 -69.44 61.60
N ARG A 10 26.74 -69.34 60.40
CA ARG A 10 27.84 -70.21 59.89
C ARG A 10 28.30 -69.83 58.46
N PHE A 11 29.51 -70.30 58.16
CA PHE A 11 30.43 -70.09 57.02
C PHE A 11 30.01 -70.66 55.65
N GLY A 12 30.60 -70.07 54.58
CA GLY A 12 30.97 -70.69 53.29
C GLY A 12 29.85 -70.79 52.24
N LEU A 13 30.02 -70.58 50.93
CA LEU A 13 31.17 -70.47 50.02
C LEU A 13 30.69 -69.75 48.74
N GLN A 14 31.61 -69.02 48.07
CA GLN A 14 31.65 -68.63 46.64
C GLN A 14 30.36 -68.15 45.92
N THR A 15 30.39 -66.91 45.40
CA THR A 15 29.97 -66.64 44.00
C THR A 15 30.47 -65.28 43.49
N ARG A 16 31.20 -65.36 42.37
CA ARG A 16 31.32 -64.40 41.25
C ARG A 16 31.58 -62.91 41.55
N ARG A 17 32.83 -62.51 41.27
CA ARG A 17 33.16 -61.18 40.75
C ARG A 17 32.26 -60.83 39.56
N ARG A 18 31.47 -59.75 39.66
CA ARG A 18 31.01 -58.97 38.51
C ARG A 18 31.27 -57.49 38.78
N ARG A 19 32.23 -56.95 38.02
CA ARG A 19 32.44 -55.51 37.84
C ARG A 19 31.17 -54.95 37.20
N PHE A 20 30.48 -54.04 37.89
CA PHE A 20 29.49 -53.13 37.29
C PHE A 20 30.12 -51.73 37.24
N ARG A 21 31.07 -51.56 36.29
CA ARG A 21 31.21 -50.28 35.58
C ARG A 21 30.15 -50.33 34.48
N TRP A 22 29.58 -49.17 34.12
CA TRP A 22 28.61 -48.90 33.03
C TRP A 22 27.26 -48.35 33.53
N TRP A 23 27.24 -47.13 34.10
CA TRP A 23 26.05 -46.24 34.15
C TRP A 23 26.49 -44.75 34.15
N TRP A 24 27.50 -44.39 33.35
CA TRP A 24 28.01 -43.00 33.27
C TRP A 24 28.19 -42.37 31.87
N PRO A 25 27.61 -42.84 30.75
CA PRO A 25 27.59 -42.02 29.53
C PRO A 25 26.36 -41.10 29.43
N PHE A 26 25.26 -41.37 30.18
CA PHE A 26 24.01 -40.60 30.04
C PHE A 26 23.92 -39.32 30.90
N GLY A 27 24.69 -39.21 31.99
CA GLY A 27 24.66 -38.02 32.86
C GLY A 27 25.32 -36.79 32.24
N GLY A 28 26.41 -36.98 31.47
CA GLY A 28 27.12 -35.87 30.81
C GLY A 28 26.32 -35.26 29.66
N LEU A 29 25.66 -36.10 28.86
CA LEU A 29 24.79 -35.64 27.77
C LEU A 29 23.55 -34.90 28.31
N GLY A 30 22.94 -35.39 29.39
CA GLY A 30 21.81 -34.71 30.04
C GLY A 30 22.18 -33.34 30.62
N VAL A 31 23.37 -33.22 31.24
CA VAL A 31 23.88 -31.92 31.73
C VAL A 31 24.20 -30.99 30.58
N LEU A 32 24.81 -31.48 29.49
CA LEU A 32 25.10 -30.67 28.31
C LEU A 32 23.82 -30.14 27.67
N ILE A 33 22.81 -31.01 27.45
CA ILE A 33 21.51 -30.61 26.90
C ILE A 33 20.85 -29.56 27.80
N PHE A 34 20.85 -29.77 29.12
CA PHE A 34 20.28 -28.83 30.07
C PHE A 34 20.98 -27.46 30.05
N LEU A 35 22.33 -27.44 30.02
CA LEU A 35 23.09 -26.20 29.90
C LEU A 35 22.84 -25.50 28.57
N THR A 36 22.76 -26.24 27.47
CA THR A 36 22.40 -25.68 26.15
C THR A 36 21.02 -25.05 26.19
N ILE A 37 20.02 -25.70 26.79
CA ILE A 37 18.67 -25.14 26.94
C ILE A 37 18.70 -23.84 27.77
N ILE A 38 19.47 -23.80 28.86
CA ILE A 38 19.62 -22.58 29.68
C ILE A 38 20.24 -21.45 28.85
N VAL A 39 21.30 -21.73 28.10
CA VAL A 39 21.97 -20.72 27.26
C VAL A 39 21.04 -20.22 26.17
N LEU A 40 20.30 -21.11 25.49
CA LEU A 40 19.31 -20.74 24.48
C LEU A 40 18.16 -19.92 25.08
N ALA A 41 17.65 -20.30 26.26
CA ALA A 41 16.60 -19.55 26.95
C ALA A 41 17.10 -18.17 27.40
N ALA A 42 18.32 -18.07 27.95
CA ALA A 42 18.94 -16.80 28.32
C ALA A 42 19.18 -15.91 27.09
N GLY A 43 19.67 -16.48 25.99
CA GLY A 43 19.84 -15.80 24.71
C GLY A 43 18.51 -15.31 24.15
N TYR A 44 17.46 -16.13 24.20
CA TYR A 44 16.11 -15.73 23.79
C TYR A 44 15.53 -14.60 24.65
N ILE A 45 15.69 -14.66 25.97
CA ILE A 45 15.24 -13.59 26.88
C ILE A 45 16.00 -12.29 26.61
N TRP A 46 17.31 -12.37 26.41
CA TRP A 46 18.14 -11.22 26.07
C TRP A 46 17.74 -10.62 24.71
N LEU A 47 17.54 -11.44 23.68
CA LEU A 47 17.03 -11.02 22.37
C LEU A 47 15.62 -10.43 22.45
N ARG A 48 14.75 -10.92 23.34
CA ARG A 48 13.44 -10.27 23.56
C ARG A 48 13.56 -8.85 24.10
N GLY A 49 14.69 -8.51 24.72
CA GLY A 49 15.02 -7.14 25.09
C GLY A 49 15.35 -6.23 23.90
N SER A 50 15.47 -6.73 22.67
CA SER A 50 15.59 -5.89 21.47
C SER A 50 14.24 -5.38 20.94
N LEU A 51 13.13 -5.91 21.47
CA LEU A 51 11.80 -5.42 21.12
C LEU A 51 11.58 -4.03 21.71
N PRO A 52 10.98 -3.09 20.95
CA PRO A 52 10.77 -1.73 21.44
C PRO A 52 9.75 -1.67 22.59
N GLU A 53 9.93 -0.71 23.50
CA GLU A 53 8.93 -0.34 24.49
C GLU A 53 7.84 0.51 23.82
N ILE A 54 6.66 -0.07 23.61
CA ILE A 54 5.54 0.55 22.89
C ILE A 54 4.47 1.18 23.81
N ASP A 55 4.61 1.04 25.12
CA ASP A 55 3.72 1.59 26.13
C ASP A 55 4.54 2.40 27.15
N GLY A 56 4.02 3.56 27.57
CA GLY A 56 4.61 4.38 28.62
C GLY A 56 4.74 5.85 28.24
N GLU A 57 5.51 6.58 29.04
CA GLU A 57 5.82 7.99 28.83
C GLU A 57 7.33 8.15 28.71
N VAL A 58 7.80 8.86 27.69
CA VAL A 58 9.21 9.18 27.48
C VAL A 58 9.37 10.69 27.32
N GLN A 59 10.36 11.25 27.99
CA GLN A 59 10.71 12.66 27.87
C GLN A 59 11.81 12.80 26.82
N LEU A 60 11.51 13.50 25.72
CA LEU A 60 12.41 13.63 24.58
C LEU A 60 12.74 15.10 24.32
N ALA A 61 14.03 15.39 24.16
CA ALA A 61 14.46 16.72 23.75
C ALA A 61 14.06 16.97 22.28
N GLY A 62 13.46 18.13 22.00
CA GLY A 62 13.07 18.55 20.65
C GLY A 62 11.56 18.66 20.43
N LEU A 63 10.75 17.95 21.23
CA LEU A 63 9.29 18.16 21.25
C LEU A 63 8.95 19.50 21.89
N LYS A 64 8.04 20.25 21.26
CA LYS A 64 7.54 21.54 21.76
C LYS A 64 6.29 21.39 22.62
N ALA A 65 5.51 20.34 22.37
CA ALA A 65 4.29 19.99 23.09
C ALA A 65 4.21 18.46 23.32
N ASP A 66 3.25 18.03 24.14
CA ASP A 66 2.99 16.62 24.35
C ASP A 66 2.48 15.97 23.05
N VAL A 67 2.98 14.76 22.74
CA VAL A 67 2.52 13.94 21.61
C VAL A 67 1.99 12.62 22.13
N GLU A 68 0.79 12.23 21.71
CA GLU A 68 0.19 10.94 22.03
C GLU A 68 0.31 10.00 20.83
N VAL A 69 0.88 8.81 21.03
CA VAL A 69 0.93 7.75 20.03
C VAL A 69 0.08 6.58 20.51
N ILE A 70 -1.02 6.30 19.81
CA ILE A 70 -1.90 5.16 20.10
C ILE A 70 -1.68 4.10 19.03
N ARG A 71 -1.37 2.87 19.41
CA ARG A 71 -1.31 1.74 18.46
C ARG A 71 -2.58 0.94 18.48
N ASP A 72 -3.11 0.63 17.30
CA ASP A 72 -4.30 -0.22 17.16
C ASP A 72 -3.96 -1.72 17.27
N ALA A 73 -4.97 -2.58 17.07
CA ALA A 73 -4.80 -4.03 17.15
C ALA A 73 -3.85 -4.62 16.08
N ASN A 74 -3.57 -3.87 15.01
CA ASN A 74 -2.62 -4.23 13.95
C ASN A 74 -1.27 -3.50 14.12
N ALA A 75 -1.06 -2.86 15.28
CA ALA A 75 0.10 -2.05 15.63
C ALA A 75 0.29 -0.78 14.77
N ILE A 76 -0.75 -0.33 14.06
CA ILE A 76 -0.74 0.92 13.29
C ILE A 76 -0.72 2.09 14.28
N PRO A 77 0.27 3.00 14.22
CA PRO A 77 0.32 4.17 15.08
C PRO A 77 -0.67 5.26 14.61
N HIS A 78 -1.36 5.83 15.58
CA HIS A 78 -2.14 7.05 15.48
C HIS A 78 -1.43 8.12 16.32
N ILE A 79 -0.79 9.07 15.63
CA ILE A 79 0.02 10.14 16.21
C ILE A 79 -0.86 11.39 16.33
N TYR A 80 -0.99 11.93 17.53
CA TYR A 80 -1.70 13.18 17.82
C TYR A 80 -0.71 14.20 18.38
N ALA A 81 -0.52 15.31 17.66
CA ALA A 81 0.45 16.34 18.00
C ALA A 81 -0.14 17.75 17.87
N GLU A 82 0.46 18.74 18.54
CA GLU A 82 0.04 20.15 18.47
C GLU A 82 0.72 20.95 17.34
N SER A 83 1.65 20.33 16.61
CA SER A 83 2.33 20.96 15.47
C SER A 83 2.78 19.92 14.43
N LEU A 84 2.99 20.37 13.19
CA LEU A 84 3.52 19.53 12.12
C LEU A 84 4.92 18.99 12.43
N GLN A 85 5.75 19.81 13.09
CA GLN A 85 7.10 19.41 13.50
C GLN A 85 7.07 18.34 14.58
N ASP A 86 6.20 18.47 15.60
CA ASP A 86 6.06 17.45 16.64
C ASP A 86 5.49 16.15 16.07
N ALA A 87 4.57 16.24 15.10
CA ALA A 87 4.07 15.08 14.36
C ALA A 87 5.17 14.37 13.57
N ALA A 88 6.00 15.11 12.82
CA ALA A 88 7.13 14.57 12.08
C ALA A 88 8.18 13.97 13.01
N PHE A 89 8.47 14.60 14.14
CA PHE A 89 9.33 14.06 15.20
C PHE A 89 8.81 12.71 15.69
N ALA A 90 7.54 12.63 16.06
CA ALA A 90 6.95 11.37 16.52
C ALA A 90 6.93 10.29 15.44
N MET A 91 6.71 10.66 14.17
CA MET A 91 6.85 9.73 13.04
C MET A 91 8.26 9.16 12.96
N GLY A 92 9.29 10.02 13.07
CA GLY A 92 10.69 9.58 13.07
C GLY A 92 11.01 8.65 14.23
N PHE A 93 10.50 8.96 15.43
CA PHE A 93 10.67 8.11 16.60
C PHE A 93 10.02 6.73 16.38
N VAL A 94 8.77 6.69 15.90
CA VAL A 94 8.01 5.45 15.69
C VAL A 94 8.57 4.61 14.53
N HIS A 95 9.01 5.24 13.44
CA HIS A 95 9.72 4.54 12.36
C HIS A 95 11.01 3.90 12.87
N ALA A 96 11.83 4.63 13.64
CA ALA A 96 13.04 4.07 14.22
C ALA A 96 12.73 2.97 15.24
N GLN A 97 11.64 3.12 16.00
CA GLN A 97 11.17 2.12 16.95
C GLN A 97 10.83 0.79 16.27
N ASP A 98 10.17 0.83 15.11
CA ASP A 98 9.65 -0.37 14.45
C ASP A 98 10.54 -0.91 13.34
N ARG A 99 11.31 -0.04 12.67
CA ARG A 99 11.95 -0.31 11.37
C ARG A 99 13.43 0.10 11.34
N LEU A 100 14.11 0.18 12.49
CA LEU A 100 15.49 0.68 12.58
C LEU A 100 16.45 0.04 11.58
N TRP A 101 16.45 -1.30 11.46
CA TRP A 101 17.32 -2.01 10.53
C TRP A 101 17.00 -1.67 9.07
N GLN A 102 15.72 -1.65 8.71
CA GLN A 102 15.27 -1.31 7.35
C GLN A 102 15.74 0.11 6.98
N MET A 103 15.61 1.07 7.90
CA MET A 103 16.09 2.44 7.70
C MET A 103 17.61 2.51 7.55
N GLU A 104 18.38 1.79 8.38
CA GLU A 104 19.84 1.70 8.27
C GLU A 104 20.28 1.18 6.90
N PHE A 105 19.66 0.09 6.46
CA PHE A 105 19.98 -0.57 5.21
C PHE A 105 19.65 0.36 4.02
N GLN A 106 18.47 0.97 4.01
CA GLN A 106 18.00 1.88 2.96
C GLN A 106 18.89 3.12 2.80
N ARG A 107 19.29 3.77 3.90
CA ARG A 107 20.19 4.93 3.80
C ARG A 107 21.57 4.53 3.28
N ARG A 108 22.07 3.33 3.59
CA ARG A 108 23.37 2.84 3.09
C ARG A 108 23.33 2.52 1.60
N ILE A 109 22.21 1.99 1.11
CA ILE A 109 21.96 1.88 -0.32
C ILE A 109 22.04 3.27 -0.96
N GLY A 110 21.21 4.22 -0.54
CA GLY A 110 21.21 5.57 -1.14
C GLY A 110 22.54 6.30 -1.01
N ALA A 111 23.30 6.05 0.06
CA ALA A 111 24.60 6.66 0.31
C ALA A 111 25.76 6.00 -0.44
N GLY A 112 25.58 4.82 -1.05
CA GLY A 112 26.69 4.00 -1.54
C GLY A 112 27.69 3.70 -0.42
N ARG A 113 27.19 3.06 0.65
CA ARG A 113 27.93 2.70 1.89
C ARG A 113 27.65 1.26 2.35
N LEU A 114 27.25 0.37 1.45
CA LEU A 114 27.05 -1.05 1.78
C LEU A 114 28.38 -1.76 2.06
N SER A 115 29.49 -1.36 1.43
CA SER A 115 30.81 -1.99 1.60
C SER A 115 31.39 -1.81 2.99
N GLU A 116 30.91 -0.82 3.73
CA GLU A 116 31.25 -0.63 5.14
C GLU A 116 30.74 -1.78 6.03
N ILE A 117 29.67 -2.47 5.62
CA ILE A 117 29.02 -3.52 6.43
C ILE A 117 29.06 -4.91 5.78
N PHE A 118 29.09 -4.99 4.45
CA PHE A 118 29.17 -6.23 3.68
C PHE A 118 30.52 -6.45 2.98
N GLY A 119 31.43 -5.48 3.06
CA GLY A 119 32.77 -5.61 2.48
C GLY A 119 32.76 -5.61 0.95
N THR A 120 33.75 -6.29 0.40
CA THR A 120 34.12 -6.26 -1.02
C THR A 120 32.98 -6.68 -1.95
N GLU A 121 32.09 -7.59 -1.53
CA GLU A 121 30.96 -8.05 -2.35
C GLU A 121 30.01 -6.92 -2.78
N SER A 122 29.92 -5.85 -1.99
CA SER A 122 29.04 -4.72 -2.26
C SER A 122 29.75 -3.49 -2.84
N LEU A 123 31.06 -3.55 -3.04
CA LEU A 123 31.88 -2.44 -3.50
C LEU A 123 31.47 -1.92 -4.90
N GLY A 124 31.00 -2.81 -5.79
CA GLY A 124 30.52 -2.43 -7.11
C GLY A 124 29.30 -1.49 -7.05
N TYR A 125 28.34 -1.81 -6.19
CA TYR A 125 27.16 -0.97 -5.94
C TYR A 125 27.54 0.40 -5.37
N ASP A 126 28.44 0.40 -4.38
CA ASP A 126 28.91 1.64 -3.76
C ASP A 126 29.65 2.52 -4.77
N ARG A 127 30.56 1.96 -5.59
CA ARG A 127 31.23 2.71 -6.67
C ARG A 127 30.25 3.34 -7.64
N PHE A 128 29.23 2.60 -8.04
CA PHE A 128 28.19 3.09 -8.95
C PHE A 128 27.41 4.26 -8.33
N LEU A 129 26.83 4.07 -7.15
CA LEU A 129 26.03 5.10 -6.46
C LEU A 129 26.85 6.33 -6.06
N ARG A 130 28.12 6.14 -5.68
CA ARG A 130 29.08 7.22 -5.41
C ARG A 130 29.44 8.01 -6.66
N THR A 131 29.52 7.34 -7.80
CA THR A 131 29.72 7.99 -9.11
C THR A 131 28.51 8.80 -9.51
N LEU A 132 27.30 8.27 -9.32
CA LEU A 132 26.07 9.03 -9.51
C LEU A 132 25.98 10.24 -8.56
N GLY A 133 26.53 10.13 -7.36
CA GLY A 133 26.49 11.19 -6.36
C GLY A 133 25.10 11.39 -5.75
N VAL A 134 24.30 10.32 -5.63
CA VAL A 134 22.89 10.38 -5.18
C VAL A 134 22.76 11.07 -3.82
N TYR A 135 23.60 10.71 -2.85
CA TYR A 135 23.58 11.32 -1.51
C TYR A 135 24.02 12.78 -1.51
N ARG A 136 25.03 13.13 -2.32
CA ARG A 136 25.46 14.53 -2.51
C ARG A 136 24.32 15.37 -3.10
N SER A 137 23.61 14.83 -4.08
CA SER A 137 22.41 15.47 -4.63
C SER A 137 21.31 15.59 -3.58
N ALA A 138 21.12 14.59 -2.71
CA ALA A 138 20.15 14.66 -1.61
C ALA A 138 20.49 15.76 -0.58
N GLU A 139 21.77 15.92 -0.21
CA GLU A 139 22.22 17.01 0.66
C GLU A 139 21.92 18.38 0.05
N ARG A 140 22.28 18.58 -1.23
CA ARG A 140 22.01 19.84 -1.94
C ARG A 140 20.53 20.11 -2.15
N THR A 141 19.77 19.06 -2.45
CA THR A 141 18.31 19.12 -2.60
C THR A 141 17.70 19.62 -1.29
N PHE A 142 18.09 19.04 -0.15
CA PHE A 142 17.62 19.46 1.18
C PHE A 142 17.96 20.93 1.46
N ASP A 143 19.19 21.36 1.16
CA ASP A 143 19.63 22.75 1.37
C ASP A 143 18.83 23.77 0.52
N ASN A 144 18.24 23.33 -0.59
CA ASN A 144 17.42 24.16 -1.49
C ASN A 144 15.92 24.14 -1.17
N LEU A 145 15.44 23.27 -0.28
CA LEU A 145 14.04 23.27 0.18
C LEU A 145 13.74 24.55 0.98
N ASP A 146 12.46 24.93 1.06
CA ASP A 146 12.11 26.04 1.93
C ASP A 146 12.24 25.72 3.43
N ALA A 147 12.34 26.78 4.25
CA ALA A 147 12.64 26.66 5.68
C ALA A 147 11.62 25.81 6.45
N GLU A 148 10.34 25.91 6.10
CA GLU A 148 9.29 25.11 6.75
C GLU A 148 9.45 23.62 6.42
N THR A 149 9.73 23.29 5.16
CA THR A 149 10.02 21.91 4.75
C THR A 149 11.28 21.40 5.44
N GLN A 150 12.35 22.20 5.50
CA GLN A 150 13.57 21.85 6.21
C GLN A 150 13.30 21.54 7.69
N ASP A 151 12.46 22.34 8.36
CA ASP A 151 12.06 22.13 9.75
C ASP A 151 11.33 20.79 9.95
N VAL A 152 10.46 20.39 9.03
CA VAL A 152 9.75 19.09 9.09
C VAL A 152 10.74 17.92 9.01
N PHE A 153 11.67 17.95 8.05
CA PHE A 153 12.67 16.90 7.89
C PHE A 153 13.71 16.88 9.03
N ASN A 154 14.08 18.06 9.56
CA ASN A 154 14.92 18.17 10.75
C ASN A 154 14.22 17.58 11.99
N ALA A 155 12.94 17.87 12.18
CA ALA A 155 12.15 17.32 13.29
C ALA A 155 12.04 15.79 13.19
N TYR A 156 11.78 15.26 11.99
CA TYR A 156 11.80 13.82 11.74
C TYR A 156 13.15 13.17 12.11
N ALA A 157 14.26 13.75 11.64
CA ALA A 157 15.60 13.26 11.97
C ALA A 157 15.87 13.32 13.48
N ALA A 158 15.44 14.39 14.16
CA ALA A 158 15.53 14.51 15.61
C ALA A 158 14.70 13.43 16.33
N GLY A 159 13.55 13.04 15.80
CA GLY A 159 12.73 11.93 16.31
C GLY A 159 13.43 10.58 16.24
N VAL A 160 14.01 10.26 15.08
CA VAL A 160 14.83 9.03 14.90
C VAL A 160 15.99 9.02 15.89
N ASN A 161 16.70 10.14 16.01
CA ASN A 161 17.82 10.28 16.94
C ASN A 161 17.38 10.25 18.42
N GLY A 162 16.17 10.73 18.72
CA GLY A 162 15.55 10.62 20.03
C GLY A 162 15.38 9.16 20.43
N TYR A 163 14.86 8.32 19.54
CA TYR A 163 14.76 6.88 19.78
C TYR A 163 16.14 6.23 19.99
N LEU A 164 17.12 6.55 19.15
CA LEU A 164 18.49 6.04 19.29
C LEU A 164 19.12 6.41 20.65
N ALA A 165 18.81 7.59 21.18
CA ALA A 165 19.33 8.07 22.44
C ALA A 165 18.64 7.43 23.67
N THR A 166 17.36 7.07 23.57
CA THR A 166 16.57 6.55 24.71
C THR A 166 16.35 5.06 24.70
N ARG A 167 16.62 4.36 23.58
CA ARG A 167 16.44 2.90 23.50
C ARG A 167 17.25 2.19 24.58
N SER A 168 16.69 1.08 25.07
CA SER A 168 17.36 0.18 26.00
C SER A 168 17.47 -1.22 25.39
N GLY A 169 18.32 -2.07 25.95
CA GLY A 169 18.49 -3.44 25.46
C GLY A 169 19.40 -3.58 24.23
N PRO A 170 19.57 -4.81 23.73
CA PRO A 170 20.37 -5.07 22.54
C PRO A 170 19.71 -4.51 21.27
N LEU A 171 20.53 -4.26 20.24
CA LEU A 171 20.04 -3.91 18.91
C LEU A 171 19.28 -5.09 18.27
N PRO A 172 18.45 -4.82 17.23
CA PRO A 172 17.89 -5.87 16.39
C PRO A 172 18.96 -6.86 15.89
N LEU A 173 18.54 -8.11 15.64
CA LEU A 173 19.44 -9.23 15.37
C LEU A 173 20.39 -8.97 14.19
N GLU A 174 19.91 -8.25 13.19
CA GLU A 174 20.63 -7.88 11.99
C GLU A 174 21.92 -7.12 12.34
N PHE A 175 21.83 -6.11 13.21
CA PHE A 175 22.99 -5.35 13.69
C PHE A 175 23.99 -6.21 14.47
N LEU A 176 23.51 -7.17 15.27
CA LEU A 176 24.36 -8.09 16.03
C LEU A 176 25.14 -9.03 15.10
N LEU A 177 24.49 -9.56 14.06
CA LEU A 177 25.10 -10.47 13.09
C LEU A 177 26.20 -9.79 12.28
N ILE A 178 26.00 -8.53 11.88
CA ILE A 178 27.01 -7.79 11.11
C ILE A 178 28.03 -7.05 11.98
N SER A 179 27.81 -7.01 13.30
CA SER A 179 28.62 -6.26 14.29
C SER A 179 28.71 -4.76 13.96
N HIS A 180 27.56 -4.12 13.79
CA HIS A 180 27.45 -2.72 13.39
C HIS A 180 26.50 -1.95 14.32
N GLU A 181 26.76 -0.65 14.51
CA GLU A 181 25.90 0.24 15.30
C GLU A 181 25.25 1.31 14.39
N PRO A 182 23.98 1.67 14.60
CA PRO A 182 23.32 2.70 13.82
C PRO A 182 23.93 4.09 14.08
N GLU A 183 24.22 4.83 13.01
CA GLU A 183 24.64 6.23 13.06
C GLU A 183 23.42 7.16 13.27
N PRO A 184 23.61 8.40 13.76
CA PRO A 184 22.54 9.39 13.79
C PRO A 184 21.91 9.62 12.40
N TRP A 185 20.59 9.77 12.34
CA TRP A 185 19.86 10.08 11.13
C TRP A 185 20.01 11.56 10.77
N ARG A 186 20.23 11.84 9.49
CA ARG A 186 20.31 13.19 8.92
C ARG A 186 19.11 13.45 8.00
N PRO A 187 18.66 14.70 7.82
CA PRO A 187 17.59 15.01 6.85
C PRO A 187 17.86 14.51 5.43
N ALA A 188 19.12 14.54 5.00
CA ALA A 188 19.55 14.00 3.70
C ALA A 188 19.32 12.48 3.57
N ASP A 189 19.30 11.73 4.67
CA ASP A 189 18.99 10.29 4.66
C ASP A 189 17.52 10.02 4.26
N SER A 190 16.62 10.96 4.55
CA SER A 190 15.23 10.92 4.09
C SER A 190 15.11 11.27 2.61
N VAL A 191 15.80 12.34 2.18
CA VAL A 191 15.76 12.81 0.78
C VAL A 191 16.41 11.79 -0.16
N VAL A 192 17.52 11.16 0.25
CA VAL A 192 18.18 10.13 -0.58
C VAL A 192 17.27 8.92 -0.78
N TRP A 193 16.48 8.55 0.23
CA TRP A 193 15.53 7.45 0.11
C TRP A 193 14.41 7.76 -0.90
N MET A 194 13.91 9.00 -0.92
CA MET A 194 12.97 9.43 -1.98
C MET A 194 13.59 9.31 -3.38
N LYS A 195 14.87 9.67 -3.54
CA LYS A 195 15.58 9.53 -4.83
C LYS A 195 15.76 8.06 -5.21
N MET A 196 16.00 7.16 -4.25
CA MET A 196 16.08 5.72 -4.53
C MET A 196 14.71 5.13 -4.94
N MET A 197 13.59 5.66 -4.44
CA MET A 197 12.29 5.29 -5.03
C MET A 197 12.16 5.75 -6.48
N ALA A 198 12.66 6.94 -6.82
CA ALA A 198 12.67 7.41 -8.19
C ALA A 198 13.54 6.54 -9.10
N TRP A 199 14.59 5.92 -8.56
CA TRP A 199 15.42 4.93 -9.25
C TRP A 199 14.60 3.69 -9.58
N ASP A 200 13.93 3.12 -8.57
CA ASP A 200 13.09 1.91 -8.75
C ASP A 200 11.93 2.13 -9.71
N LEU A 201 11.41 3.36 -9.81
CA LEU A 201 10.29 3.73 -10.69
C LEU A 201 10.73 4.19 -12.09
N ALA A 202 12.05 4.24 -12.36
CA ALA A 202 12.64 4.51 -13.67
C ALA A 202 13.26 3.24 -14.27
N GLY A 203 13.83 3.34 -15.48
CA GLY A 203 14.48 2.18 -16.10
C GLY A 203 14.83 2.35 -17.58
N ASN A 204 14.53 3.47 -18.20
CA ASN A 204 14.72 3.65 -19.64
C ASN A 204 16.21 3.58 -20.05
N ALA A 205 17.15 3.99 -19.18
CA ALA A 205 18.59 3.88 -19.48
C ALA A 205 19.09 2.43 -19.54
N LEU A 206 18.49 1.51 -18.75
CA LEU A 206 18.77 0.08 -18.85
C LEU A 206 18.30 -0.48 -20.20
N ASP A 207 17.09 -0.10 -20.60
CA ASP A 207 16.54 -0.49 -21.89
C ASP A 207 17.35 0.12 -23.05
N GLU A 208 17.85 1.35 -22.94
CA GLU A 208 18.78 1.98 -23.91
C GLU A 208 20.07 1.18 -24.06
N ALA A 209 20.72 0.80 -22.95
CA ALA A 209 21.95 0.01 -22.96
C ALA A 209 21.72 -1.38 -23.57
N LEU A 210 20.59 -2.03 -23.24
CA LEU A 210 20.22 -3.34 -23.80
C LEU A 210 20.00 -3.26 -25.31
N ARG A 211 19.27 -2.25 -25.80
CA ARG A 211 19.05 -2.05 -27.24
C ARG A 211 20.34 -1.71 -27.98
N ALA A 212 21.24 -0.94 -27.36
CA ALA A 212 22.57 -0.67 -27.91
C ALA A 212 23.42 -1.94 -28.04
N ARG A 213 23.29 -2.89 -27.09
CA ARG A 213 23.91 -4.22 -27.20
C ARG A 213 23.29 -5.06 -28.31
N MET A 214 21.96 -5.08 -28.41
CA MET A 214 21.23 -5.84 -29.44
C MET A 214 21.50 -5.33 -30.86
N ALA A 215 21.78 -4.04 -31.05
CA ALA A 215 22.13 -3.47 -32.36
C ALA A 215 23.42 -4.05 -32.99
N LYS A 216 24.18 -4.88 -32.26
CA LYS A 216 25.31 -5.64 -32.81
C LYS A 216 24.89 -6.97 -33.45
N LEU A 217 23.71 -7.48 -33.07
CA LEU A 217 23.18 -8.79 -33.47
C LEU A 217 22.01 -8.64 -34.44
N LEU A 218 21.21 -7.59 -34.25
CA LEU A 218 19.93 -7.37 -34.90
C LEU A 218 19.93 -6.04 -35.64
N ASP A 219 19.13 -5.95 -36.70
CA ASP A 219 18.82 -4.68 -37.33
C ASP A 219 17.76 -3.88 -36.55
N ALA A 220 17.46 -2.66 -37.02
CA ALA A 220 16.53 -1.77 -36.34
C ALA A 220 15.07 -2.22 -36.38
N GLU A 221 14.67 -2.98 -37.41
CA GLU A 221 13.33 -3.53 -37.55
C GLU A 221 13.12 -4.65 -36.53
N GLN A 222 14.08 -5.60 -36.47
CA GLN A 222 14.10 -6.69 -35.51
C GLN A 222 14.10 -6.19 -34.05
N ILE A 223 14.89 -5.15 -33.72
CA ILE A 223 14.84 -4.54 -32.37
C ILE A 223 13.47 -3.90 -32.11
N GLY A 224 12.84 -3.32 -33.12
CA GLY A 224 11.48 -2.80 -33.04
C GLY A 224 10.45 -3.88 -32.75
N GLU A 225 10.61 -5.08 -33.29
CA GLU A 225 9.72 -6.23 -33.05
C GLU A 225 9.80 -6.77 -31.61
N LEU A 226 10.96 -6.63 -30.96
CA LEU A 226 11.15 -6.97 -29.53
C LEU A 226 10.48 -5.96 -28.58
N TRP A 227 10.26 -4.72 -29.03
CA TRP A 227 9.51 -3.69 -28.32
C TRP A 227 8.44 -3.09 -29.24
N PRO A 228 7.40 -3.87 -29.58
CA PRO A 228 6.41 -3.45 -30.55
C PRO A 228 5.71 -2.19 -30.07
N ASP A 229 5.38 -1.32 -31.03
CA ASP A 229 4.71 -0.06 -30.74
C ASP A 229 3.37 -0.26 -30.03
N TYR A 230 3.00 0.72 -29.22
CA TYR A 230 1.65 0.78 -28.66
C TYR A 230 0.64 0.87 -29.83
N PRO A 231 -0.45 0.06 -29.88
CA PRO A 231 -1.28 -0.13 -31.07
C PRO A 231 -1.72 1.15 -31.83
N GLU A 232 -1.72 1.02 -33.17
CA GLU A 232 -1.88 1.92 -34.36
C GLU A 232 -2.14 3.44 -34.31
N ASP A 233 -2.33 4.14 -33.19
CA ASP A 233 -2.40 5.62 -33.19
C ASP A 233 -1.01 6.30 -32.98
N GLY A 234 0.09 5.54 -33.07
CA GLY A 234 1.45 5.98 -32.71
C GLY A 234 2.36 6.20 -33.92
N PRO A 235 3.08 7.33 -34.04
CA PRO A 235 4.08 7.51 -35.09
C PRO A 235 5.39 6.76 -34.75
N ALA A 236 5.93 6.02 -35.71
CA ALA A 236 7.28 5.43 -35.67
C ALA A 236 8.35 6.49 -36.02
N VAL A 237 9.45 6.52 -35.26
CA VAL A 237 10.47 7.60 -35.29
C VAL A 237 11.88 7.10 -35.64
N LEU A 238 12.07 5.85 -36.06
CA LEU A 238 13.42 5.29 -36.20
C LEU A 238 14.16 5.81 -37.45
N GLU A 239 15.03 6.80 -37.25
CA GLU A 239 16.33 6.87 -37.92
C GLU A 239 17.38 6.31 -36.93
N SER A 240 17.80 5.04 -37.10
CA SER A 240 18.99 4.58 -36.39
C SER A 240 20.23 5.12 -37.12
N LYS A 241 20.93 6.07 -36.50
CA LYS A 241 22.34 6.30 -36.83
C LYS A 241 23.15 5.16 -36.22
N ALA A 242 24.28 4.81 -36.84
CA ALA A 242 25.19 3.79 -36.32
C ALA A 242 25.62 4.13 -34.89
N VAL A 243 25.27 3.27 -33.92
CA VAL A 243 25.79 3.35 -32.54
C VAL A 243 27.25 2.89 -32.56
N PRO A 244 28.20 3.62 -31.96
CA PRO A 244 29.59 3.17 -31.86
C PRO A 244 29.69 1.80 -31.18
N ASP A 245 30.61 0.96 -31.67
CA ASP A 245 30.92 -0.34 -31.06
C ASP A 245 31.69 -0.15 -29.75
N LEU A 246 30.96 -0.15 -28.63
CA LEU A 246 31.47 0.07 -27.29
C LEU A 246 31.09 -1.10 -26.34
N PRO A 247 31.71 -1.22 -25.15
CA PRO A 247 31.46 -2.29 -24.16
C PRO A 247 30.09 -2.18 -23.46
N TRP A 248 29.00 -2.23 -24.22
CA TRP A 248 27.63 -2.08 -23.70
C TRP A 248 27.21 -3.17 -22.72
N GLU A 249 27.79 -4.37 -22.83
CA GLU A 249 27.56 -5.46 -21.89
C GLU A 249 28.00 -5.10 -20.47
N ALA A 250 29.21 -4.54 -20.32
CA ALA A 250 29.72 -4.13 -19.03
C ALA A 250 28.92 -2.97 -18.42
N LEU A 251 28.43 -2.06 -19.26
CA LEU A 251 27.59 -0.95 -18.82
C LEU A 251 26.21 -1.44 -18.35
N ALA A 252 25.56 -2.30 -19.14
CA ALA A 252 24.27 -2.89 -18.79
C ALA A 252 24.35 -3.74 -17.51
N ALA A 253 25.45 -4.46 -17.31
CA ALA A 253 25.67 -5.30 -16.12
C ALA A 253 25.90 -4.51 -14.82
N LEU A 254 26.39 -3.25 -14.91
CA LEU A 254 26.60 -2.40 -13.74
C LEU A 254 25.33 -1.64 -13.33
N LEU A 255 24.49 -1.28 -14.30
CA LEU A 255 23.17 -0.76 -13.99
C LEU A 255 22.39 -1.90 -13.30
N PRO A 256 21.86 -1.70 -12.08
CA PRO A 256 21.03 -2.67 -11.40
C PRO A 256 20.01 -3.26 -12.38
N PRO A 257 19.95 -4.60 -12.55
CA PRO A 257 19.06 -5.19 -13.54
C PRO A 257 17.64 -4.71 -13.28
N ARG A 258 17.00 -4.14 -14.30
CA ARG A 258 15.57 -3.85 -14.22
C ARG A 258 14.91 -5.19 -13.95
N GLN A 259 14.17 -5.33 -12.84
CA GLN A 259 13.21 -6.41 -12.69
C GLN A 259 12.20 -6.19 -13.84
N PRO A 260 12.30 -6.91 -14.97
CA PRO A 260 11.57 -6.56 -16.20
C PRO A 260 10.05 -6.68 -16.03
N GLU A 261 9.66 -7.34 -14.93
CA GLU A 261 8.35 -7.96 -14.72
C GLU A 261 7.59 -7.36 -13.52
N GLY A 262 8.16 -6.34 -12.86
CA GLY A 262 7.64 -5.79 -11.61
C GLY A 262 6.72 -4.59 -11.79
N LEU A 263 7.23 -3.45 -12.24
CA LEU A 263 6.56 -2.16 -12.07
C LEU A 263 5.12 -2.12 -12.60
N GLY A 264 4.18 -1.98 -11.67
CA GLY A 264 2.76 -1.89 -11.94
C GLY A 264 2.03 -1.29 -10.75
N SER A 265 0.83 -0.76 -10.94
CA SER A 265 -0.06 -0.30 -9.88
C SER A 265 -1.44 -0.15 -10.50
N ASN A 266 -2.52 -0.25 -9.72
CA ASN A 266 -3.81 0.28 -10.17
C ASN A 266 -4.25 1.46 -9.29
N ASN A 267 -4.99 2.38 -9.90
CA ASN A 267 -5.91 3.23 -9.17
C ASN A 267 -7.13 3.55 -10.05
N TRP A 268 -8.27 3.74 -9.40
CA TRP A 268 -9.45 4.25 -10.06
C TRP A 268 -10.32 5.05 -9.10
N VAL A 269 -11.11 5.97 -9.67
CA VAL A 269 -11.99 6.86 -8.93
C VAL A 269 -13.35 6.94 -9.61
N LEU A 270 -14.41 6.88 -8.82
CA LEU A 270 -15.78 7.09 -9.25
C LEU A 270 -16.38 8.33 -8.58
N SER A 271 -17.13 9.12 -9.35
CA SER A 271 -18.02 10.15 -8.82
C SER A 271 -19.24 9.52 -8.14
N GLY A 272 -19.92 10.28 -7.28
CA GLY A 272 -21.09 9.84 -6.53
C GLY A 272 -22.20 9.17 -7.34
N GLU A 273 -22.40 9.55 -8.61
CA GLU A 273 -23.41 8.96 -9.51
C GLU A 273 -23.25 7.44 -9.72
N HIS A 274 -22.02 6.93 -9.62
CA HIS A 274 -21.71 5.51 -9.83
C HIS A 274 -21.59 4.72 -8.52
N THR A 275 -21.89 5.35 -7.39
CA THR A 275 -21.67 4.77 -6.06
C THR A 275 -22.95 4.58 -5.29
N VAL A 276 -22.92 3.64 -4.37
CA VAL A 276 -23.99 3.38 -3.41
C VAL A 276 -24.24 4.55 -2.48
N SER A 277 -23.16 5.17 -1.97
CA SER A 277 -23.25 6.23 -0.96
C SER A 277 -23.67 7.56 -1.56
N GLY A 278 -23.50 7.73 -2.89
CA GLY A 278 -23.66 9.02 -3.55
C GLY A 278 -22.43 9.93 -3.40
N HIS A 279 -21.35 9.44 -2.80
CA HIS A 279 -20.08 10.13 -2.60
C HIS A 279 -18.96 9.49 -3.43
N THR A 280 -17.82 10.16 -3.58
CA THR A 280 -16.74 9.59 -4.38
C THR A 280 -16.12 8.35 -3.75
N LEU A 281 -15.65 7.42 -4.57
CA LEU A 281 -14.97 6.21 -4.13
C LEU A 281 -13.63 6.09 -4.88
N LEU A 282 -12.53 5.87 -4.15
CA LEU A 282 -11.17 5.76 -4.70
C LEU A 282 -10.56 4.42 -4.30
N ALA A 283 -9.94 3.71 -5.25
CA ALA A 283 -9.06 2.57 -4.97
C ALA A 283 -7.63 2.90 -5.39
N ASN A 284 -6.65 2.41 -4.62
CA ASN A 284 -5.24 2.40 -5.01
C ASN A 284 -4.53 1.15 -4.49
N ASP A 285 -3.76 0.50 -5.35
CA ASP A 285 -2.87 -0.60 -4.98
C ASP A 285 -1.53 -0.55 -5.74
N PRO A 286 -0.51 0.14 -5.21
CA PRO A 286 0.82 0.14 -5.82
C PRO A 286 1.43 -1.27 -5.76
N HIS A 287 1.86 -1.78 -6.92
CA HIS A 287 2.58 -3.04 -7.01
C HIS A 287 4.08 -2.78 -6.92
N LEU A 288 4.74 -3.37 -5.93
CA LEU A 288 6.18 -3.22 -5.66
C LEU A 288 6.77 -4.57 -5.26
N GLY A 289 8.10 -4.62 -5.10
CA GLY A 289 8.80 -5.80 -4.60
C GLY A 289 8.27 -6.24 -3.24
N LEU A 290 7.97 -7.53 -3.10
CA LEU A 290 7.47 -8.13 -1.86
C LEU A 290 8.63 -8.47 -0.93
N GLN A 291 8.60 -7.95 0.29
CA GLN A 291 9.68 -8.11 1.28
C GLN A 291 9.14 -8.08 2.71
N ILE A 292 9.94 -8.56 3.66
CA ILE A 292 9.66 -8.47 5.10
C ILE A 292 10.79 -7.70 5.79
N PRO A 293 10.47 -6.64 6.54
CA PRO A 293 9.15 -6.04 6.68
C PRO A 293 8.67 -5.38 5.36
N SER A 294 7.35 -5.26 5.17
CA SER A 294 6.78 -4.61 3.97
C SER A 294 7.37 -3.22 3.76
N LEU A 295 7.58 -2.82 2.51
CA LEU A 295 8.07 -1.48 2.17
C LEU A 295 7.18 -0.38 2.78
N TRP A 296 5.87 -0.54 2.68
CA TRP A 296 4.91 0.41 3.21
C TRP A 296 4.76 0.28 4.73
N TYR A 297 4.63 1.43 5.38
CA TYR A 297 4.31 1.56 6.79
C TYR A 297 3.02 2.35 6.92
N LEU A 298 1.99 1.77 7.55
CA LEU A 298 0.70 2.45 7.72
C LEU A 298 0.75 3.33 8.96
N ALA A 299 0.23 4.56 8.85
CA ALA A 299 0.13 5.47 9.97
C ALA A 299 -1.07 6.41 9.81
N HIS A 300 -1.56 6.89 10.96
CA HIS A 300 -2.46 8.03 11.05
C HIS A 300 -1.75 9.17 11.79
N VAL A 301 -1.79 10.37 11.24
CA VAL A 301 -1.13 11.56 11.79
C VAL A 301 -2.13 12.70 11.86
N SER A 302 -2.34 13.24 13.05
CA SER A 302 -3.23 14.36 13.31
C SER A 302 -2.47 15.49 14.00
N ALA A 303 -2.52 16.67 13.40
CA ALA A 303 -1.95 17.93 13.88
C ALA A 303 -2.77 19.10 13.31
N PRO A 304 -2.61 20.34 13.81
CA PRO A 304 -3.34 21.48 13.24
C PRO A 304 -3.10 21.62 11.73
N GLY A 305 -4.17 21.52 10.93
CA GLY A 305 -4.12 21.59 9.46
C GLY A 305 -3.74 20.28 8.75
N LEU A 306 -3.43 19.22 9.49
CA LEU A 306 -3.08 17.90 8.95
C LEU A 306 -3.87 16.81 9.68
N ASP A 307 -4.68 16.06 8.97
CA ASP A 307 -5.26 14.82 9.50
C ASP A 307 -5.20 13.80 8.37
N VAL A 308 -4.21 12.92 8.39
CA VAL A 308 -3.90 12.00 7.29
C VAL A 308 -3.80 10.57 7.80
N ALA A 309 -4.56 9.66 7.20
CA ALA A 309 -4.40 8.22 7.37
C ALA A 309 -3.98 7.60 6.03
N GLY A 310 -2.91 6.80 6.05
CA GLY A 310 -2.40 6.24 4.81
C GLY A 310 -1.09 5.46 4.96
N ALA A 311 -0.39 5.31 3.84
CA ALA A 311 0.89 4.64 3.74
C ALA A 311 2.02 5.66 3.65
N THR A 312 2.99 5.55 4.57
CA THR A 312 4.29 6.22 4.55
C THR A 312 5.39 5.20 4.27
N LEU A 313 6.62 5.69 4.15
CA LEU A 313 7.82 4.89 4.04
C LEU A 313 8.72 5.17 5.24
N PRO A 314 9.26 4.13 5.89
CA PRO A 314 10.29 4.32 6.90
C PRO A 314 11.43 5.16 6.33
N GLY A 315 11.69 6.31 6.93
CA GLY A 315 12.61 7.34 6.39
C GLY A 315 11.92 8.64 5.98
N LEU A 316 10.60 8.68 5.79
CA LEU A 316 9.86 9.89 5.37
C LEU A 316 8.99 10.47 6.50
N PRO A 317 8.83 11.81 6.56
CA PRO A 317 8.15 12.47 7.68
C PRO A 317 6.63 12.32 7.70
N LEU A 318 5.99 12.13 6.54
CA LEU A 318 4.53 12.12 6.40
C LEU A 318 4.06 11.06 5.39
N PRO A 319 2.79 10.61 5.46
CA PRO A 319 2.23 9.67 4.49
C PRO A 319 2.31 10.15 3.05
N VAL A 320 2.72 9.26 2.15
CA VAL A 320 2.88 9.51 0.71
C VAL A 320 1.58 9.25 -0.04
N LEU A 321 0.83 8.22 0.39
CA LEU A 321 -0.47 7.82 -0.14
C LEU A 321 -1.48 7.84 1.01
N GLY A 322 -2.71 8.26 0.79
CA GLY A 322 -3.62 8.38 1.92
C GLY A 322 -4.95 9.04 1.63
N ARG A 323 -5.63 9.34 2.73
CA ARG A 323 -6.77 10.25 2.78
C ARG A 323 -6.61 11.23 3.91
N THR A 324 -7.19 12.41 3.72
CA THR A 324 -7.54 13.34 4.79
C THR A 324 -9.00 13.15 5.19
N LEU A 325 -9.51 14.11 5.98
CA LEU A 325 -10.95 14.29 6.16
C LEU A 325 -11.63 14.77 4.87
N ASN A 326 -10.95 15.56 4.03
CA ASN A 326 -11.57 16.23 2.88
C ASN A 326 -11.42 15.46 1.56
N PHE A 327 -10.32 14.72 1.39
CA PHE A 327 -10.04 14.05 0.12
C PHE A 327 -9.14 12.82 0.29
N ALA A 328 -9.09 11.98 -0.74
CA ALA A 328 -8.17 10.85 -0.86
C ALA A 328 -7.35 10.96 -2.15
N TRP A 329 -6.16 10.37 -2.13
CA TRP A 329 -5.31 10.29 -3.32
C TRP A 329 -4.53 8.98 -3.38
N GLY A 330 -4.09 8.63 -4.59
CA GLY A 330 -3.31 7.42 -4.83
C GLY A 330 -2.48 7.53 -6.09
N PHE A 331 -1.37 6.79 -6.15
CA PHE A 331 -0.38 6.88 -7.24
C PHE A 331 -0.36 5.61 -8.10
N THR A 332 -0.12 5.76 -9.40
CA THR A 332 0.48 4.73 -10.26
C THR A 332 1.64 5.33 -11.05
N ASN A 333 2.55 4.50 -11.56
CA ASN A 333 3.67 4.98 -12.38
C ASN A 333 3.27 5.31 -13.83
N THR A 334 3.85 6.35 -14.43
CA THR A 334 3.73 6.63 -15.88
C THR A 334 4.80 5.92 -16.73
N ASN A 335 5.75 5.22 -16.09
CA ASN A 335 6.97 4.71 -16.71
C ASN A 335 7.72 5.80 -17.51
N PRO A 336 7.93 6.99 -16.94
CA PRO A 336 8.38 8.14 -17.71
C PRO A 336 9.83 7.95 -18.16
N ASP A 337 10.14 8.44 -19.36
CA ASP A 337 11.50 8.47 -19.88
C ASP A 337 12.23 9.69 -19.29
N VAL A 338 12.97 9.47 -18.21
CA VAL A 338 13.58 10.53 -17.36
C VAL A 338 15.08 10.33 -17.14
N GLN A 339 15.65 9.37 -17.84
CA GLN A 339 17.09 9.09 -17.89
C GLN A 339 17.57 9.21 -19.35
N ASP A 340 18.87 9.39 -19.57
CA ASP A 340 19.49 9.18 -20.88
C ASP A 340 20.96 8.79 -20.68
N LEU A 341 21.47 7.93 -21.56
CA LEU A 341 22.90 7.68 -21.69
C LEU A 341 23.48 8.56 -22.79
N PHE A 342 24.42 9.44 -22.46
CA PHE A 342 25.12 10.29 -23.44
C PHE A 342 26.51 9.74 -23.75
N ILE A 343 26.76 9.42 -25.01
CA ILE A 343 28.08 9.06 -25.53
C ILE A 343 28.89 10.35 -25.73
N GLU A 344 29.88 10.54 -24.88
CA GLU A 344 30.85 11.62 -24.96
C GLU A 344 32.05 11.22 -25.82
N ARG A 345 32.66 12.20 -26.48
CA ARG A 345 33.91 12.00 -27.23
C ARG A 345 35.03 12.74 -26.51
N LEU A 346 36.09 12.02 -26.17
CA LEU A 346 37.28 12.59 -25.54
C LEU A 346 37.99 13.52 -26.52
N HIS A 347 38.68 14.53 -25.99
CA HIS A 347 39.54 15.37 -26.81
C HIS A 347 40.76 14.53 -27.27
N PRO A 348 41.10 14.54 -28.57
CA PRO A 348 42.10 13.62 -29.12
C PRO A 348 43.50 13.81 -28.53
N ASP A 349 43.83 15.04 -28.12
CA ASP A 349 45.15 15.40 -27.59
C ASP A 349 45.15 15.65 -26.07
N ASP A 350 44.00 15.56 -25.40
CA ASP A 350 43.86 15.94 -23.98
C ASP A 350 42.82 15.04 -23.26
N PRO A 351 43.25 13.99 -22.54
CA PRO A 351 42.32 13.03 -21.92
C PRO A 351 41.49 13.61 -20.77
N ASP A 352 41.86 14.79 -20.26
CA ASP A 352 41.12 15.49 -19.20
C ASP A 352 40.00 16.39 -19.76
N ARG A 353 39.79 16.35 -21.09
CA ARG A 353 38.78 17.12 -21.79
C ARG A 353 37.91 16.25 -22.69
N TYR A 354 36.70 16.71 -22.91
CA TYR A 354 35.75 16.12 -23.86
C TYR A 354 35.26 17.19 -24.84
N LEU A 355 34.83 16.75 -26.02
CA LEU A 355 34.31 17.61 -27.07
C LEU A 355 32.90 18.07 -26.73
N ILE A 356 32.61 19.34 -27.01
CA ILE A 356 31.29 19.96 -26.86
C ILE A 356 30.93 20.72 -28.14
N PRO A 357 29.68 21.17 -28.31
CA PRO A 357 29.31 22.01 -29.45
C PRO A 357 30.22 23.25 -29.54
N GLY A 358 31.00 23.32 -30.62
CA GLY A 358 31.89 24.46 -30.88
C GLY A 358 33.24 24.46 -30.14
N GLY A 359 33.64 23.36 -29.47
CA GLY A 359 34.96 23.29 -28.81
C GLY A 359 35.16 22.07 -27.93
N SER A 360 35.81 22.26 -26.78
CA SER A 360 36.03 21.23 -25.75
C SER A 360 35.92 21.83 -24.34
N ALA A 361 35.51 21.02 -23.38
CA ALA A 361 35.40 21.39 -21.96
C ALA A 361 36.22 20.41 -21.09
N PRO A 362 36.77 20.86 -19.95
CA PRO A 362 37.36 19.95 -18.97
C PRO A 362 36.26 19.11 -18.30
N PHE A 363 36.60 17.90 -17.86
CA PHE A 363 35.77 17.17 -16.91
C PHE A 363 35.74 17.91 -15.56
N GLU A 364 34.57 17.99 -14.95
CA GLU A 364 34.50 18.27 -13.52
C GLU A 364 34.94 17.00 -12.78
N THR A 365 35.79 17.13 -11.75
CA THR A 365 36.30 15.99 -11.02
C THR A 365 36.06 16.13 -9.53
N ARG A 366 35.74 15.02 -8.87
CA ARG A 366 35.73 14.92 -7.41
C ARG A 366 36.40 13.63 -6.95
N GLN A 367 36.95 13.68 -5.75
CA GLN A 367 37.50 12.50 -5.07
C GLN A 367 36.49 12.00 -4.04
N GLU A 368 36.22 10.70 -4.08
CA GLU A 368 35.41 9.97 -3.11
C GLU A 368 36.30 8.91 -2.42
N ILE A 369 36.00 8.62 -1.16
CA ILE A 369 36.65 7.53 -0.41
C ILE A 369 35.56 6.53 -0.03
N ILE A 370 35.70 5.28 -0.47
CA ILE A 370 34.80 4.19 -0.13
C ILE A 370 35.49 3.29 0.89
N ARG A 371 34.89 3.19 2.07
CA ARG A 371 35.38 2.32 3.14
C ARG A 371 34.90 0.89 2.93
N VAL A 372 35.78 -0.09 3.13
CA VAL A 372 35.49 -1.51 2.89
C VAL A 372 35.78 -2.31 4.14
N LYS A 373 34.78 -3.05 4.65
CA LYS A 373 34.88 -3.79 5.93
C LYS A 373 36.05 -4.76 6.00
N ASP A 374 36.34 -5.44 4.90
CA ASP A 374 37.30 -6.54 4.77
C ASP A 374 38.52 -6.19 3.89
N GLY A 375 38.74 -4.90 3.62
CA GLY A 375 39.82 -4.42 2.76
C GLY A 375 40.28 -3.00 3.08
N ASP A 376 41.19 -2.48 2.27
CA ASP A 376 41.63 -1.07 2.36
C ASP A 376 40.56 -0.12 1.81
N ASP A 377 40.59 1.13 2.26
CA ASP A 377 39.78 2.20 1.68
C ASP A 377 40.09 2.36 0.18
N VAL A 378 39.05 2.52 -0.62
CA VAL A 378 39.14 2.69 -2.06
C VAL A 378 38.97 4.17 -2.40
N GLU A 379 40.02 4.77 -2.97
CA GLU A 379 39.93 6.09 -3.59
C GLU A 379 39.25 5.98 -4.96
N LEU A 380 38.22 6.79 -5.18
CA LEU A 380 37.45 6.85 -6.42
C LEU A 380 37.47 8.28 -6.96
N THR A 381 38.10 8.48 -8.12
CA THR A 381 37.96 9.73 -8.88
C THR A 381 36.70 9.65 -9.73
N VAL A 382 35.75 10.54 -9.49
CA VAL A 382 34.54 10.67 -10.31
C VAL A 382 34.69 11.83 -11.27
N ARG A 383 34.44 11.58 -12.56
CA ARG A 383 34.38 12.60 -13.61
C ARG A 383 32.92 12.92 -13.96
N GLU A 384 32.64 14.18 -14.23
CA GLU A 384 31.32 14.67 -14.65
C GLU A 384 31.44 15.57 -15.88
N THR A 385 30.40 15.57 -16.68
CA THR A 385 30.21 16.45 -17.84
C THR A 385 28.96 17.30 -17.66
N ARG A 386 28.69 18.17 -18.64
CA ARG A 386 27.44 18.93 -18.73
C ARG A 386 26.16 18.07 -18.71
N HIS A 387 26.22 16.78 -19.06
CA HIS A 387 25.06 15.88 -19.04
C HIS A 387 24.93 15.09 -17.73
N GLY A 388 26.03 14.90 -16.99
CA GLY A 388 26.04 14.14 -15.75
C GLY A 388 27.35 13.38 -15.50
N PRO A 389 27.38 12.53 -14.46
CA PRO A 389 28.54 11.71 -14.10
C PRO A 389 28.87 10.67 -15.16
N ILE A 390 30.16 10.40 -15.34
CA ILE A 390 30.66 9.37 -16.26
C ILE A 390 30.54 7.99 -15.61
N VAL A 391 29.55 7.21 -16.04
CA VAL A 391 29.29 5.85 -15.54
C VAL A 391 30.16 4.79 -16.21
N SER A 392 30.78 5.09 -17.36
CA SER A 392 31.75 4.19 -17.99
C SER A 392 33.07 4.08 -17.21
N ASP A 393 33.29 4.89 -16.19
CA ASP A 393 34.51 4.87 -15.36
C ASP A 393 34.46 3.81 -14.25
N THR A 394 33.27 3.34 -13.90
CA THR A 394 33.05 2.41 -12.79
C THR A 394 32.87 0.97 -13.20
N ILE A 395 32.89 0.69 -14.51
CA ILE A 395 32.66 -0.65 -15.07
C ILE A 395 33.96 -1.38 -15.38
N SER A 396 33.89 -2.71 -15.28
CA SER A 396 34.86 -3.61 -15.90
C SER A 396 34.90 -3.34 -17.41
N GLY A 397 36.04 -2.95 -17.99
CA GLY A 397 36.10 -2.54 -19.41
C GLY A 397 36.10 -1.03 -19.66
N SER A 398 36.16 -0.20 -18.61
CA SER A 398 36.36 1.26 -18.73
C SER A 398 37.51 1.64 -19.68
N SER A 399 38.61 0.87 -19.68
CA SER A 399 39.76 1.08 -20.58
C SER A 399 39.43 0.96 -22.06
N GLU A 400 38.40 0.19 -22.42
CA GLU A 400 37.95 0.00 -23.81
C GLU A 400 37.14 1.21 -24.31
N PHE A 401 36.30 1.81 -23.45
CA PHE A 401 35.66 3.09 -23.77
C PHE A 401 36.72 4.18 -24.02
N LEU A 402 37.68 4.29 -23.10
CA LEU A 402 38.76 5.28 -23.19
C LEU A 402 39.63 5.09 -24.43
N SER A 403 39.99 3.84 -24.77
CA SER A 403 40.82 3.54 -25.94
C SER A 403 40.07 3.80 -27.26
N ALA A 404 38.75 3.66 -27.27
CA ALA A 404 37.88 4.08 -28.37
C ALA A 404 37.70 5.61 -28.46
N GLY A 405 38.27 6.38 -27.53
CA GLY A 405 38.14 7.84 -27.49
C GLY A 405 36.77 8.32 -26.99
N HIS A 406 36.08 7.49 -26.21
CA HIS A 406 34.71 7.72 -25.75
C HIS A 406 34.55 7.57 -24.23
N ALA A 407 33.48 8.16 -23.70
CA ALA A 407 33.00 7.96 -22.33
C ALA A 407 31.47 8.03 -22.32
N VAL A 408 30.82 7.52 -21.27
CA VAL A 408 29.35 7.51 -21.17
C VAL A 408 28.91 8.29 -19.95
N ALA A 409 28.22 9.40 -20.16
CA ALA A 409 27.58 10.18 -19.11
C ALA A 409 26.15 9.71 -18.86
N PHE A 410 25.71 9.72 -17.61
CA PHE A 410 24.35 9.37 -17.23
C PHE A 410 23.57 10.61 -16.79
N ALA A 411 22.56 10.99 -17.57
CA ALA A 411 21.63 12.04 -17.21
C ALA A 411 20.42 11.44 -16.48
N TRP A 412 20.07 11.98 -15.33
CA TRP A 412 18.89 11.55 -14.58
C TRP A 412 18.28 12.72 -13.81
N ILE A 413 16.96 12.92 -13.97
CA ILE A 413 16.26 14.05 -13.35
C ILE A 413 16.44 14.09 -11.84
N ALA A 414 16.47 12.94 -11.15
CA ALA A 414 16.59 12.89 -9.71
C ALA A 414 17.98 13.29 -9.16
N LEU A 415 19.00 13.41 -10.01
CA LEU A 415 20.32 13.93 -9.59
C LEU A 415 20.37 15.45 -9.56
N ARG A 416 19.34 16.13 -10.04
CA ARG A 416 19.33 17.58 -10.06
C ARG A 416 19.13 18.15 -8.66
N ASP A 417 19.91 19.19 -8.35
CA ASP A 417 19.88 19.86 -7.06
C ASP A 417 18.64 20.77 -6.89
N ASP A 418 17.90 21.06 -7.97
CA ASP A 418 16.66 21.85 -7.99
C ASP A 418 15.39 20.98 -7.93
N ASP A 419 15.52 19.73 -7.48
CA ASP A 419 14.40 18.82 -7.19
C ASP A 419 13.64 19.29 -5.95
N MET A 420 12.31 19.49 -6.05
CA MET A 420 11.47 19.95 -4.94
C MET A 420 10.46 18.87 -4.52
N SER A 421 10.66 17.62 -4.96
CA SER A 421 9.70 16.54 -4.71
C SER A 421 9.53 16.25 -3.21
N ALA A 422 10.60 16.44 -2.42
CA ALA A 422 10.55 16.38 -0.95
C ALA A 422 9.61 17.43 -0.33
N GLN A 423 9.54 18.62 -0.92
CA GLN A 423 8.63 19.70 -0.51
C GLN A 423 7.17 19.36 -0.84
N ALA A 424 6.91 18.84 -2.04
CA ALA A 424 5.56 18.37 -2.39
C ALA A 424 5.10 17.24 -1.46
N ALA A 425 5.97 16.26 -1.18
CA ALA A 425 5.66 15.14 -0.28
C ALA A 425 5.38 15.59 1.16
N ALA A 426 6.08 16.60 1.67
CA ALA A 426 5.84 17.16 3.00
C ALA A 426 4.53 17.97 3.09
N ARG A 427 3.89 18.29 1.96
CA ARG A 427 2.75 19.22 1.92
C ARG A 427 1.47 18.64 1.35
N ILE A 428 1.52 17.53 0.61
CA ILE A 428 0.36 16.99 -0.12
C ILE A 428 -0.85 16.76 0.80
N GLY A 429 -0.63 16.28 2.03
CA GLY A 429 -1.67 16.06 3.04
C GLY A 429 -2.26 17.34 3.65
N LEU A 430 -1.67 18.51 3.40
CA LEU A 430 -2.14 19.82 3.85
C LEU A 430 -3.07 20.50 2.83
N ALA A 431 -3.26 19.91 1.64
CA ALA A 431 -4.20 20.44 0.67
C ALA A 431 -5.63 20.45 1.25
N GLU A 432 -6.48 21.35 0.77
CA GLU A 432 -7.87 21.46 1.19
C GLU A 432 -8.83 20.99 0.08
N ASP A 433 -8.41 21.16 -1.17
CA ASP A 433 -9.19 20.96 -2.38
C ASP A 433 -8.30 20.63 -3.59
N TRP A 434 -8.90 20.42 -4.76
CA TRP A 434 -8.19 20.14 -6.00
C TRP A 434 -7.18 21.23 -6.42
N ASP A 435 -7.51 22.50 -6.18
CA ASP A 435 -6.67 23.62 -6.62
C ASP A 435 -5.41 23.74 -5.76
N SER A 436 -5.55 23.67 -4.43
CA SER A 436 -4.42 23.61 -3.50
C SER A 436 -3.59 22.33 -3.70
N PHE A 437 -4.24 21.18 -3.94
CA PHE A 437 -3.57 19.91 -4.25
C PHE A 437 -2.70 20.02 -5.51
N THR A 438 -3.25 20.49 -6.63
CA THR A 438 -2.48 20.65 -7.87
C THR A 438 -1.46 21.79 -7.80
N SER A 439 -1.66 22.79 -6.93
CA SER A 439 -0.67 23.82 -6.65
C SER A 439 0.56 23.24 -5.94
N ILE A 440 0.37 22.39 -4.92
CA ILE A 440 1.46 21.69 -4.22
C ILE A 440 2.21 20.76 -5.18
N LEU A 441 1.49 20.06 -6.06
CA LEU A 441 2.10 19.15 -7.05
C LEU A 441 2.93 19.85 -8.13
N ARG A 442 2.98 21.19 -8.17
CA ARG A 442 3.96 21.92 -9.01
C ARG A 442 5.40 21.63 -8.61
N ASP A 443 5.63 21.38 -7.32
CA ASP A 443 6.95 21.08 -6.75
C ASP A 443 7.31 19.60 -6.89
N PHE A 444 6.38 18.75 -7.32
CA PHE A 444 6.60 17.33 -7.53
C PHE A 444 7.36 17.12 -8.84
N HIS A 445 8.69 17.03 -8.77
CA HIS A 445 9.58 16.98 -9.93
C HIS A 445 9.92 15.57 -10.40
N THR A 446 10.00 14.57 -9.52
CA THR A 446 10.42 13.21 -9.90
C THR A 446 10.00 12.14 -8.88
N PRO A 447 9.76 10.89 -9.31
CA PRO A 447 9.53 10.46 -10.70
C PRO A 447 8.13 10.87 -11.16
N GLN A 448 7.86 11.09 -12.46
CA GLN A 448 6.48 11.38 -12.87
C GLN A 448 5.53 10.23 -12.47
N GLN A 449 4.42 10.55 -11.80
CA GLN A 449 3.41 9.58 -11.35
C GLN A 449 2.03 9.98 -11.84
N ASN A 450 1.17 9.03 -12.14
CA ASN A 450 -0.28 9.22 -12.26
C ASN A 450 -0.88 9.38 -10.86
N ILE A 451 -1.35 10.57 -10.51
CA ILE A 451 -1.98 10.84 -9.22
C ILE A 451 -3.48 11.03 -9.44
N VAL A 452 -4.30 10.20 -8.80
CA VAL A 452 -5.76 10.37 -8.78
C VAL A 452 -6.23 10.99 -7.46
N PHE A 453 -7.35 11.69 -7.50
CA PHE A 453 -7.92 12.47 -6.41
C PHE A 453 -9.44 12.24 -6.33
N ALA A 454 -9.97 12.21 -5.11
CA ALA A 454 -11.40 12.12 -4.83
C ALA A 454 -11.73 12.92 -3.56
N ASP A 455 -12.74 13.81 -3.59
CA ASP A 455 -13.13 14.58 -2.41
C ASP A 455 -14.58 14.35 -1.93
N ILE A 456 -14.84 14.79 -0.71
CA ILE A 456 -16.15 14.73 -0.06
C ILE A 456 -17.24 15.54 -0.79
N HIS A 457 -16.86 16.49 -1.65
CA HIS A 457 -17.77 17.34 -2.42
C HIS A 457 -18.22 16.71 -3.74
N GLY A 458 -17.75 15.50 -4.05
CA GLY A 458 -18.13 14.80 -5.28
C GLY A 458 -17.14 14.98 -6.42
N ASN A 459 -16.01 15.66 -6.22
CA ASN A 459 -15.04 15.89 -7.28
C ASN A 459 -14.06 14.73 -7.42
N ILE A 460 -13.73 14.40 -8.66
CA ILE A 460 -12.70 13.42 -9.01
C ILE A 460 -11.68 14.05 -9.95
N GLY A 461 -10.41 13.74 -9.74
CA GLY A 461 -9.30 14.36 -10.45
C GLY A 461 -8.18 13.38 -10.81
N TYR A 462 -7.41 13.76 -11.81
CA TYR A 462 -6.19 13.10 -12.26
C TYR A 462 -5.17 14.12 -12.72
N ILE A 463 -3.91 13.93 -12.34
CA ILE A 463 -2.78 14.70 -12.83
C ILE A 463 -1.54 13.81 -12.88
N ALA A 464 -0.68 13.99 -13.89
CA ALA A 464 0.63 13.35 -13.96
C ALA A 464 1.78 14.34 -13.71
N PRO A 465 2.00 14.79 -12.45
CA PRO A 465 3.07 15.71 -12.13
C PRO A 465 4.43 15.02 -12.19
N GLY A 466 5.45 15.80 -12.51
CA GLY A 466 6.82 15.33 -12.72
C GLY A 466 7.46 16.02 -13.91
N ARG A 467 8.78 16.15 -13.88
CA ARG A 467 9.58 16.64 -14.99
C ARG A 467 9.82 15.48 -15.96
N VAL A 468 9.65 15.75 -17.24
CA VAL A 468 10.01 14.87 -18.36
C VAL A 468 10.81 15.72 -19.34
N PRO A 469 12.00 15.29 -19.77
CA PRO A 469 12.89 16.11 -20.59
C PRO A 469 12.31 16.35 -21.97
N ILE A 470 12.41 17.59 -22.44
CA ILE A 470 12.24 17.92 -23.86
C ILE A 470 13.63 17.84 -24.48
N ARG A 471 13.84 16.85 -25.34
CA ARG A 471 15.07 16.66 -26.10
C ARG A 471 15.04 17.52 -27.36
N ARG A 472 16.19 18.07 -27.76
CA ARG A 472 16.31 18.84 -29.01
C ARG A 472 15.97 18.00 -30.24
N SER A 473 16.35 16.72 -30.23
CA SER A 473 15.90 15.70 -31.18
C SER A 473 15.96 14.30 -30.53
N GLY A 474 15.27 13.33 -31.13
CA GLY A 474 15.18 11.97 -30.59
C GLY A 474 14.18 11.83 -29.45
N ASN A 475 14.08 10.61 -28.92
CA ASN A 475 13.03 10.19 -27.98
C ASN A 475 13.55 9.25 -26.87
N GLY A 476 14.85 9.28 -26.56
CA GLY A 476 15.46 8.40 -25.55
C GLY A 476 15.50 6.91 -25.97
N TRP A 477 15.28 6.60 -27.26
CA TRP A 477 15.26 5.20 -27.70
C TRP A 477 16.63 4.52 -27.69
N MET A 478 17.72 5.28 -27.84
CA MET A 478 19.09 4.76 -27.87
C MET A 478 19.99 5.73 -27.11
N PRO A 479 21.17 5.27 -26.65
CA PRO A 479 22.18 6.18 -26.13
C PRO A 479 22.45 7.34 -27.09
N ALA A 480 22.36 8.55 -26.58
CA ALA A 480 22.41 9.79 -27.32
C ALA A 480 23.85 10.23 -27.61
N THR A 481 24.08 10.93 -28.72
CA THR A 481 25.36 11.58 -28.99
C THR A 481 25.52 12.85 -28.15
N GLY A 482 26.57 12.93 -27.31
CA GLY A 482 26.78 14.03 -26.37
C GLY A 482 27.59 15.23 -26.92
N TRP A 483 28.60 14.99 -27.76
CA TRP A 483 29.53 16.06 -28.17
C TRP A 483 28.97 17.03 -29.22
N THR A 484 27.87 16.70 -29.89
CA THR A 484 27.27 17.51 -30.97
C THR A 484 26.20 18.47 -30.47
N GLY A 485 25.59 18.19 -29.31
CA GLY A 485 24.48 18.97 -28.79
C GLY A 485 23.12 18.65 -29.41
N GLU A 486 23.05 17.67 -30.32
CA GLU A 486 21.87 17.33 -31.11
C GLU A 486 20.72 16.80 -30.25
N HIS A 487 21.04 16.08 -29.17
CA HIS A 487 20.09 15.42 -28.28
C HIS A 487 19.99 16.05 -26.89
N ASP A 488 20.64 17.20 -26.68
CA ASP A 488 20.65 17.89 -25.38
C ASP A 488 19.21 18.13 -24.89
N TRP A 489 19.01 18.02 -23.57
CA TRP A 489 17.78 18.47 -22.93
C TRP A 489 17.69 19.99 -23.03
N VAL A 490 16.61 20.49 -23.63
CA VAL A 490 16.36 21.94 -23.81
C VAL A 490 15.32 22.50 -22.84
N GLY A 491 14.75 21.64 -22.01
CA GLY A 491 13.77 21.99 -20.98
C GLY A 491 13.03 20.75 -20.49
N PHE A 492 11.92 20.99 -19.81
CA PHE A 492 10.99 19.94 -19.38
C PHE A 492 9.59 20.27 -19.89
N ILE A 493 8.70 19.28 -19.93
CA ILE A 493 7.28 19.54 -20.18
C ILE A 493 6.81 20.62 -19.19
N PRO A 494 6.27 21.76 -19.66
CA PRO A 494 5.84 22.82 -18.77
C PRO A 494 4.68 22.32 -17.91
N HIS A 495 4.57 22.79 -16.66
CA HIS A 495 3.53 22.32 -15.73
C HIS A 495 2.12 22.36 -16.32
N GLY A 496 1.77 23.43 -17.05
CA GLY A 496 0.46 23.56 -17.73
C GLY A 496 0.23 22.57 -18.88
N GLY A 497 1.30 21.95 -19.40
CA GLY A 497 1.27 20.92 -20.43
C GLY A 497 1.18 19.49 -19.88
N LEU A 498 1.32 19.27 -18.57
CA LEU A 498 1.25 17.93 -17.98
C LEU A 498 -0.16 17.33 -18.10
N PRO A 499 -0.29 16.01 -18.33
CA PRO A 499 -1.58 15.33 -18.44
C PRO A 499 -2.43 15.56 -17.20
N ARG A 500 -3.70 15.94 -17.40
CA ARG A 500 -4.65 16.20 -16.32
C ARG A 500 -6.08 16.01 -16.77
N LEU A 501 -6.94 15.65 -15.83
CA LEU A 501 -8.38 15.49 -16.01
C LEU A 501 -9.08 15.85 -14.71
N PHE A 502 -10.19 16.57 -14.77
CA PHE A 502 -10.98 16.93 -13.59
C PHE A 502 -12.46 16.84 -13.93
N ASN A 503 -13.23 16.12 -13.11
CA ASN A 503 -14.66 15.86 -13.28
C ASN A 503 -15.07 15.49 -14.73
N PRO A 504 -14.51 14.40 -15.29
CA PRO A 504 -14.91 13.95 -16.61
C PRO A 504 -16.41 13.58 -16.63
N ARG A 505 -17.06 13.76 -17.79
CA ARG A 505 -18.48 13.42 -17.98
C ARG A 505 -18.81 11.96 -17.70
N SER A 506 -17.85 11.06 -17.85
CA SER A 506 -18.01 9.64 -17.51
C SER A 506 -18.24 9.45 -16.01
N GLY A 507 -17.78 10.36 -15.15
CA GLY A 507 -17.74 10.16 -13.70
C GLY A 507 -16.73 9.08 -13.27
N ARG A 508 -15.80 8.68 -14.14
CA ARG A 508 -14.82 7.60 -13.90
C ARG A 508 -13.43 8.02 -14.37
N ILE A 509 -12.42 7.63 -13.61
CA ILE A 509 -11.00 7.74 -13.95
C ILE A 509 -10.34 6.41 -13.59
N VAL A 510 -9.60 5.80 -14.52
CA VAL A 510 -8.86 4.55 -14.30
C VAL A 510 -7.42 4.72 -14.80
N THR A 511 -6.44 4.35 -13.97
CA THR A 511 -5.06 4.20 -14.43
C THR A 511 -4.46 2.89 -13.93
N ALA A 512 -3.80 2.18 -14.84
CA ALA A 512 -3.11 0.93 -14.56
C ALA A 512 -1.75 0.91 -15.27
N ASN A 513 -1.02 2.04 -15.20
CA ASN A 513 0.23 2.31 -15.95
C ASN A 513 0.09 2.27 -17.50
N ASN A 514 -1.13 2.14 -17.99
CA ASN A 514 -1.46 2.23 -19.41
C ASN A 514 -1.19 3.64 -19.95
N LYS A 515 -1.13 3.78 -21.28
CA LYS A 515 -1.03 5.08 -21.94
C LYS A 515 -2.19 6.00 -21.52
N VAL A 516 -1.85 7.18 -21.01
CA VAL A 516 -2.79 8.17 -20.44
C VAL A 516 -3.05 9.38 -21.35
N VAL A 517 -2.35 9.47 -22.49
CA VAL A 517 -2.46 10.57 -23.44
C VAL A 517 -2.90 10.08 -24.82
N GLY A 518 -3.78 10.83 -25.47
CA GLY A 518 -4.21 10.57 -26.84
C GLY A 518 -3.21 11.07 -27.90
N PRO A 519 -3.41 10.73 -29.18
CA PRO A 519 -2.48 11.02 -30.28
C PRO A 519 -2.26 12.53 -30.55
N ARG A 520 -3.12 13.41 -30.02
CA ARG A 520 -2.99 14.88 -30.14
C ARG A 520 -2.16 15.53 -29.04
N TYR A 521 -1.69 14.76 -28.05
CA TYR A 521 -0.85 15.29 -26.99
C TYR A 521 0.55 15.62 -27.54
N PRO A 522 1.05 16.85 -27.37
CA PRO A 522 2.20 17.34 -28.14
C PRO A 522 3.57 16.93 -27.55
N TYR A 523 3.59 16.36 -26.35
CA TYR A 523 4.83 16.03 -25.66
C TYR A 523 5.07 14.51 -25.61
N PHE A 524 6.32 14.12 -25.76
CA PHE A 524 6.73 12.75 -25.51
C PHE A 524 6.84 12.50 -24.00
N ILE A 525 6.31 11.37 -23.52
CA ILE A 525 6.43 10.94 -22.11
C ILE A 525 7.29 9.69 -22.01
N THR A 526 6.94 8.66 -22.76
CA THR A 526 7.64 7.37 -22.80
C THR A 526 7.16 6.51 -23.97
N ARG A 527 7.96 5.50 -24.35
CA ARG A 527 7.51 4.36 -25.19
C ARG A 527 7.13 3.14 -24.34
N ASP A 528 7.51 3.10 -23.07
CA ASP A 528 7.41 1.93 -22.19
C ASP A 528 6.09 1.88 -21.39
N TRP A 529 4.98 2.23 -22.03
CA TRP A 529 3.65 2.11 -21.44
C TRP A 529 3.32 0.65 -21.14
N SER A 530 2.67 0.39 -20.01
CA SER A 530 2.09 -0.94 -19.79
C SER A 530 0.95 -1.20 -20.77
N GLN A 531 0.81 -2.46 -21.18
CA GLN A 531 -0.31 -2.87 -22.03
C GLN A 531 -1.66 -2.61 -21.31
N PRO A 532 -2.73 -2.26 -22.05
CA PRO A 532 -3.97 -1.77 -21.44
C PRO A 532 -4.84 -2.85 -20.78
N HIS A 533 -4.38 -4.11 -20.67
CA HIS A 533 -5.16 -5.25 -20.18
C HIS A 533 -5.80 -4.99 -18.81
N ARG A 534 -5.03 -4.53 -17.82
CA ARG A 534 -5.54 -4.23 -16.47
C ARG A 534 -6.57 -3.09 -16.48
N ALA A 535 -6.26 -1.98 -17.14
CA ALA A 535 -7.18 -0.84 -17.25
C ALA A 535 -8.51 -1.23 -17.93
N ARG A 536 -8.44 -2.00 -19.03
CA ARG A 536 -9.64 -2.51 -19.73
C ARG A 536 -10.46 -3.45 -18.86
N ARG A 537 -9.80 -4.30 -18.07
CA ARG A 537 -10.50 -5.22 -17.14
C ARG A 537 -11.19 -4.45 -16.02
N ILE A 538 -10.54 -3.45 -15.44
CA ILE A 538 -11.14 -2.57 -14.43
C ILE A 538 -12.35 -1.84 -15.01
N GLU A 539 -12.22 -1.19 -16.18
CA GLU A 539 -13.33 -0.51 -16.86
C GLU A 539 -14.51 -1.45 -17.15
N ALA A 540 -14.24 -2.68 -17.60
CA ALA A 540 -15.28 -3.68 -17.85
C ALA A 540 -16.04 -4.04 -16.56
N LEU A 541 -15.31 -4.35 -15.47
CA LEU A 541 -15.92 -4.68 -14.18
C LEU A 541 -16.73 -3.51 -13.59
N LEU A 542 -16.23 -2.28 -13.75
CA LEU A 542 -16.94 -1.06 -13.36
C LEU A 542 -18.21 -0.82 -14.19
N GLY A 543 -18.31 -1.33 -15.42
CA GLY A 543 -19.51 -1.27 -16.24
C GLY A 543 -20.52 -2.39 -15.96
N GLU A 544 -20.05 -3.53 -15.44
CA GLU A 544 -20.87 -4.72 -15.17
C GLU A 544 -21.65 -4.64 -13.85
N THR A 545 -21.14 -3.92 -12.85
CA THR A 545 -21.62 -4.01 -11.46
C THR A 545 -21.95 -2.67 -10.79
N GLU A 546 -22.83 -1.88 -11.40
CA GLU A 546 -23.27 -0.57 -10.87
C GLU A 546 -24.56 -0.64 -10.02
N PRO A 547 -24.68 0.18 -8.95
CA PRO A 547 -23.69 1.10 -8.38
C PRO A 547 -22.68 0.42 -7.45
N HIS A 548 -21.52 1.04 -7.25
CA HIS A 548 -20.38 0.49 -6.49
C HIS A 548 -20.31 0.93 -5.03
N ASP A 549 -19.79 0.05 -4.17
CA ASP A 549 -19.30 0.36 -2.82
C ASP A 549 -17.91 -0.24 -2.58
N SER A 550 -17.36 -0.04 -1.37
CA SER A 550 -16.02 -0.52 -1.02
C SER A 550 -15.84 -2.04 -1.17
N GLU A 551 -16.92 -2.81 -1.02
CA GLU A 551 -16.88 -4.27 -1.15
C GLU A 551 -16.76 -4.66 -2.63
N SER A 552 -17.53 -4.02 -3.51
CA SER A 552 -17.36 -4.21 -4.96
C SER A 552 -15.95 -3.82 -5.45
N PHE A 553 -15.35 -2.75 -4.92
CA PHE A 553 -13.98 -2.37 -5.26
C PHE A 553 -12.95 -3.40 -4.79
N ALA A 554 -13.15 -4.01 -3.62
CA ALA A 554 -12.27 -5.07 -3.12
C ALA A 554 -12.33 -6.32 -4.00
N VAL A 555 -13.51 -6.66 -4.53
CA VAL A 555 -13.67 -7.74 -5.51
C VAL A 555 -12.91 -7.43 -6.80
N ILE A 556 -12.99 -6.19 -7.30
CA ILE A 556 -12.24 -5.76 -8.50
C ILE A 556 -10.73 -5.85 -8.27
N GLN A 557 -10.21 -5.37 -7.12
CA GLN A 557 -8.79 -5.48 -6.78
C GLN A 557 -8.29 -6.94 -6.75
N ALA A 558 -9.18 -7.89 -6.45
CA ALA A 558 -8.87 -9.31 -6.38
C ALA A 558 -9.04 -10.08 -7.71
N ASP A 559 -9.46 -9.42 -8.79
CA ASP A 559 -9.73 -10.09 -10.08
C ASP A 559 -8.44 -10.63 -10.74
N THR A 560 -8.49 -11.92 -11.12
CA THR A 560 -7.36 -12.67 -11.70
C THR A 560 -7.61 -13.08 -13.16
N LEU A 561 -8.60 -12.52 -13.85
CA LEU A 561 -8.85 -12.81 -15.26
C LEU A 561 -7.75 -12.16 -16.13
N SER A 562 -7.10 -12.95 -16.99
CA SER A 562 -6.02 -12.46 -17.85
C SER A 562 -6.51 -12.11 -19.26
N LEU A 563 -6.70 -10.81 -19.53
CA LEU A 563 -6.99 -10.34 -20.90
C LEU A 563 -5.80 -10.50 -21.86
N ALA A 564 -4.58 -10.63 -21.33
CA ALA A 564 -3.40 -10.98 -22.12
C ALA A 564 -3.51 -12.43 -22.64
N ALA A 565 -3.87 -13.38 -21.76
CA ALA A 565 -4.12 -14.76 -22.14
C ALA A 565 -5.29 -14.87 -23.13
N ASN A 566 -6.36 -14.11 -22.93
CA ASN A 566 -7.50 -14.05 -23.86
C ASN A 566 -7.10 -13.66 -25.29
N SER A 567 -6.06 -12.82 -25.44
CA SER A 567 -5.60 -12.33 -26.76
C SER A 567 -4.61 -13.30 -27.42
N LEU A 568 -3.71 -13.91 -26.64
CA LEU A 568 -2.61 -14.73 -27.17
C LEU A 568 -2.94 -16.23 -27.26
N LEU A 569 -3.64 -16.79 -26.27
CA LEU A 569 -3.89 -18.24 -26.19
C LEU A 569 -4.61 -18.81 -27.42
N PRO A 570 -5.66 -18.17 -28.00
CA PRO A 570 -6.32 -18.70 -29.19
C PRO A 570 -5.36 -18.83 -30.38
N ARG A 571 -4.42 -17.89 -30.53
CA ARG A 571 -3.42 -17.92 -31.60
C ARG A 571 -2.42 -19.06 -31.39
N LEU A 572 -2.00 -19.30 -30.15
CA LEU A 572 -1.10 -20.41 -29.83
C LEU A 572 -1.76 -21.78 -30.09
N ILE A 573 -3.03 -21.95 -29.69
CA ILE A 573 -3.78 -23.19 -29.94
C ILE A 573 -4.01 -23.41 -31.45
N GLU A 574 -4.28 -22.35 -32.20
CA GLU A 574 -4.42 -22.44 -33.66
C GLU A 574 -3.10 -22.86 -34.33
N LEU A 575 -1.98 -22.34 -33.86
CA LEU A 575 -0.66 -22.57 -34.43
C LEU A 575 -0.07 -23.93 -34.09
N ALA A 576 -0.22 -24.41 -32.85
CA ALA A 576 0.50 -25.56 -32.34
C ALA A 576 -0.31 -26.86 -32.49
N PRO A 577 -0.09 -27.68 -33.54
CA PRO A 577 -0.65 -29.02 -33.58
C PRO A 577 -0.08 -29.87 -32.43
N PRO A 578 -0.87 -30.79 -31.85
CA PRO A 578 -0.37 -31.69 -30.83
C PRO A 578 0.67 -32.65 -31.41
N SER A 579 1.84 -32.70 -30.79
CA SER A 579 2.97 -33.59 -31.10
C SER A 579 2.97 -34.89 -30.28
N SER A 580 2.24 -34.90 -29.16
CA SER A 580 2.13 -36.03 -28.22
C SER A 580 0.72 -36.11 -27.60
N ASP A 581 0.38 -37.23 -26.96
CA ASP A 581 -0.88 -37.38 -26.22
C ASP A 581 -0.96 -36.36 -25.05
N ALA A 582 0.17 -36.11 -24.38
CA ALA A 582 0.26 -35.10 -23.32
C ALA A 582 0.01 -33.68 -23.86
N ALA A 583 0.61 -33.33 -25.00
CA ALA A 583 0.35 -32.05 -25.67
C ALA A 583 -1.11 -31.92 -26.12
N HIS A 584 -1.71 -33.00 -26.61
CA HIS A 584 -3.12 -33.03 -26.97
C HIS A 584 -4.04 -32.75 -25.77
N ASP A 585 -3.81 -33.44 -24.64
CA ASP A 585 -4.57 -33.24 -23.41
C ASP A 585 -4.39 -31.82 -22.85
N ALA A 586 -3.16 -31.29 -22.87
CA ALA A 586 -2.88 -29.91 -22.45
C ALA A 586 -3.62 -28.89 -23.31
N LEU A 587 -3.61 -29.04 -24.65
CA LEU A 587 -4.33 -28.14 -25.56
C LEU A 587 -5.85 -28.20 -25.36
N ILE A 588 -6.42 -29.37 -25.07
CA ILE A 588 -7.85 -29.50 -24.73
C ILE A 588 -8.18 -28.73 -23.45
N ARG A 589 -7.36 -28.86 -22.40
CA ARG A 589 -7.55 -28.13 -21.14
C ARG A 589 -7.44 -26.63 -21.35
N LEU A 590 -6.39 -26.18 -22.03
CA LEU A 590 -6.17 -24.76 -22.33
C LEU A 590 -7.30 -24.17 -23.19
N ALA A 591 -7.84 -24.93 -24.16
CA ALA A 591 -8.98 -24.50 -24.96
C ALA A 591 -10.28 -24.37 -24.14
N ALA A 592 -10.43 -25.15 -23.06
CA ALA A 592 -11.58 -25.12 -22.17
C ALA A 592 -11.43 -24.15 -20.98
N TRP A 593 -10.21 -23.71 -20.70
CA TRP A 593 -9.89 -22.76 -19.64
C TRP A 593 -10.62 -21.42 -19.87
N ASP A 594 -11.03 -20.76 -18.79
CA ASP A 594 -11.68 -19.45 -18.80
C ASP A 594 -10.69 -18.28 -18.66
N GLN A 595 -9.38 -18.59 -18.73
CA GLN A 595 -8.29 -17.63 -18.58
C GLN A 595 -8.22 -16.95 -17.20
N VAL A 596 -8.89 -17.51 -16.18
CA VAL A 596 -8.74 -17.09 -14.79
C VAL A 596 -7.45 -17.70 -14.24
N MET A 597 -6.51 -16.86 -13.80
CA MET A 597 -5.24 -17.27 -13.22
C MET A 597 -5.42 -17.78 -11.77
N ALA A 598 -6.29 -18.76 -11.56
CA ALA A 598 -6.60 -19.29 -10.24
C ALA A 598 -5.42 -20.09 -9.67
N ALA A 599 -5.15 -19.94 -8.37
CA ALA A 599 -4.03 -20.60 -7.71
C ALA A 599 -4.17 -22.13 -7.64
N ASP A 600 -5.39 -22.66 -7.71
CA ASP A 600 -5.70 -24.08 -7.57
C ASP A 600 -5.90 -24.80 -8.91
N GLN A 601 -5.60 -24.15 -10.03
CA GLN A 601 -5.75 -24.70 -11.39
C GLN A 601 -4.41 -25.04 -12.05
N ALA A 602 -4.42 -26.05 -12.93
CA ALA A 602 -3.24 -26.48 -13.69
C ALA A 602 -3.03 -25.62 -14.94
N GLU A 603 -4.10 -25.16 -15.56
CA GLU A 603 -4.13 -24.44 -16.83
C GLU A 603 -3.27 -23.15 -16.80
N PRO A 604 -3.32 -22.30 -15.75
CA PRO A 604 -2.45 -21.14 -15.67
C PRO A 604 -0.96 -21.50 -15.62
N LEU A 605 -0.62 -22.60 -14.94
CA LEU A 605 0.76 -23.10 -14.85
C LEU A 605 1.27 -23.61 -16.20
N ILE A 606 0.45 -24.41 -16.90
CA ILE A 606 0.77 -24.91 -18.25
C ILE A 606 0.97 -23.73 -19.20
N TYR A 607 0.06 -22.75 -19.17
CA TYR A 607 0.14 -21.57 -20.02
C TYR A 607 1.42 -20.76 -19.79
N MET A 608 1.76 -20.46 -18.54
CA MET A 608 2.96 -19.68 -18.22
C MET A 608 4.26 -20.44 -18.52
N ALA A 609 4.29 -21.76 -18.30
CA ALA A 609 5.41 -22.59 -18.73
C ALA A 609 5.57 -22.61 -20.25
N TRP A 610 4.46 -22.69 -21.00
CA TRP A 610 4.50 -22.63 -22.45
C TRP A 610 5.04 -21.29 -22.95
N LEU A 611 4.58 -20.17 -22.40
CA LEU A 611 5.11 -18.85 -22.78
C LEU A 611 6.59 -18.70 -22.45
N ARG A 612 7.04 -19.25 -21.32
CA ARG A 612 8.45 -19.24 -20.91
C ARG A 612 9.33 -19.97 -21.92
N GLU A 613 8.96 -21.19 -22.30
CA GLU A 613 9.72 -21.97 -23.28
C GLU A 613 9.59 -21.39 -24.69
N LEU A 614 8.44 -20.79 -25.02
CA LEU A 614 8.25 -20.11 -26.30
C LEU A 614 9.14 -18.87 -26.42
N MET A 615 9.31 -18.07 -25.35
CA MET A 615 10.28 -16.97 -25.33
C MET A 615 11.70 -17.45 -25.62
N ARG A 616 12.09 -18.66 -25.15
CA ARG A 616 13.41 -19.24 -25.47
C ARG A 616 13.48 -19.66 -26.93
N ALA A 617 12.47 -20.40 -27.39
CA ALA A 617 12.42 -20.93 -28.73
C ALA A 617 12.34 -19.86 -29.82
N LEU A 618 11.83 -18.66 -29.51
CA LEU A 618 11.68 -17.57 -30.49
C LEU A 618 12.85 -16.60 -30.56
N PHE A 619 13.68 -16.51 -29.52
CA PHE A 619 14.62 -15.37 -29.41
C PHE A 619 16.00 -15.74 -28.88
N ALA A 620 16.20 -16.94 -28.32
CA ALA A 620 17.45 -17.26 -27.63
C ALA A 620 18.62 -17.47 -28.60
N ASP A 621 18.37 -17.98 -29.80
CA ASP A 621 19.41 -18.27 -30.78
C ASP A 621 19.95 -17.00 -31.45
N GLU A 622 19.11 -16.03 -31.83
CA GLU A 622 19.61 -14.77 -32.42
C GLU A 622 20.19 -13.82 -31.36
N LEU A 623 19.64 -13.81 -30.15
CA LEU A 623 20.14 -12.94 -29.07
C LEU A 623 21.37 -13.51 -28.34
N GLY A 624 21.58 -14.82 -28.39
CA GLY A 624 22.68 -15.51 -27.71
C GLY A 624 22.78 -15.13 -26.23
N ALA A 625 23.98 -14.71 -25.78
CA ALA A 625 24.20 -14.28 -24.40
C ALA A 625 23.35 -13.06 -23.97
N THR A 626 22.86 -12.27 -24.92
CA THR A 626 22.01 -11.10 -24.65
C THR A 626 20.59 -11.51 -24.24
N PHE A 627 20.16 -12.73 -24.59
CA PHE A 627 18.85 -13.26 -24.25
C PHE A 627 18.61 -13.24 -22.74
N HIS A 628 19.62 -13.57 -21.92
CA HIS A 628 19.49 -13.58 -20.46
C HIS A 628 18.92 -12.28 -19.89
N ASP A 629 19.35 -11.13 -20.41
CA ASP A 629 18.93 -9.82 -19.92
C ASP A 629 17.60 -9.36 -20.52
N TYR A 630 17.19 -9.95 -21.64
CA TYR A 630 15.88 -9.74 -22.26
C TYR A 630 14.79 -10.68 -21.74
N PHE A 631 15.19 -11.86 -21.25
CA PHE A 631 14.31 -12.98 -20.94
C PHE A 631 13.32 -12.62 -19.85
N ALA A 632 12.06 -12.53 -20.26
CA ALA A 632 10.88 -12.25 -19.46
C ALA A 632 9.65 -12.58 -20.32
N ILE A 633 8.50 -12.89 -19.73
CA ILE A 633 7.29 -13.06 -20.53
C ILE A 633 6.87 -11.70 -21.11
N ARG A 634 6.87 -11.62 -22.45
CA ARG A 634 6.55 -10.42 -23.24
C ARG A 634 5.50 -10.77 -24.29
N GLU A 635 4.23 -10.81 -23.90
CA GLU A 635 3.15 -11.29 -24.76
C GLU A 635 3.04 -10.52 -26.09
N SER A 636 3.32 -9.21 -26.08
CA SER A 636 3.33 -8.40 -27.30
C SER A 636 4.47 -8.77 -28.25
N ALA A 637 5.68 -9.04 -27.73
CA ALA A 637 6.80 -9.48 -28.55
C ALA A 637 6.57 -10.89 -29.10
N ILE A 638 5.98 -11.80 -28.31
CA ILE A 638 5.56 -13.13 -28.78
C ILE A 638 4.53 -12.99 -29.90
N LEU A 639 3.49 -12.17 -29.72
CA LEU A 639 2.47 -11.94 -30.76
C LEU A 639 3.08 -11.38 -32.06
N GLU A 640 4.04 -10.46 -31.93
CA GLU A 640 4.74 -9.88 -33.07
C GLU A 640 5.58 -10.94 -33.81
N ALA A 641 6.36 -11.74 -33.05
CA ALA A 641 7.20 -12.80 -33.59
C ALA A 641 6.42 -13.96 -34.22
N LEU A 642 5.17 -14.21 -33.82
CA LEU A 642 4.31 -15.27 -34.38
C LEU A 642 3.52 -14.86 -35.64
N LYS A 643 3.80 -13.67 -36.20
CA LYS A 643 3.21 -13.25 -37.47
C LYS A 643 3.68 -14.17 -38.62
N PRO A 644 2.82 -14.48 -39.60
CA PRO A 644 3.19 -15.34 -40.72
C PRO A 644 4.41 -14.79 -41.48
N GLY A 645 5.42 -15.64 -41.71
CA GLY A 645 6.64 -15.29 -42.42
C GLY A 645 7.72 -14.60 -41.57
N SER A 646 7.52 -14.51 -40.26
CA SER A 646 8.53 -14.06 -39.30
C SER A 646 9.76 -14.97 -39.30
N ALA A 647 10.94 -14.36 -39.21
CA ALA A 647 12.22 -15.08 -39.11
C ALA A 647 12.46 -15.65 -37.70
N TRP A 648 11.82 -15.10 -36.67
CA TRP A 648 11.97 -15.49 -35.25
C TRP A 648 11.52 -16.93 -34.93
N CYS A 649 10.88 -17.61 -35.87
CA CYS A 649 10.41 -18.97 -35.67
C CYS A 649 11.41 -20.02 -36.16
N ASP A 650 12.46 -19.60 -36.88
CA ASP A 650 13.50 -20.48 -37.41
C ASP A 650 14.64 -20.59 -36.39
N ASP A 651 14.99 -21.81 -35.96
CA ASP A 651 16.17 -21.97 -35.10
C ASP A 651 17.42 -22.00 -35.97
N THR A 652 18.14 -20.89 -35.99
CA THR A 652 19.34 -20.69 -36.83
C THR A 652 20.49 -21.65 -36.51
N GLN A 653 20.40 -22.41 -35.40
CA GLN A 653 21.36 -23.44 -35.01
C GLN A 653 21.05 -24.82 -35.61
N THR A 654 19.86 -25.03 -36.16
CA THR A 654 19.49 -26.29 -36.82
C THR A 654 19.67 -26.21 -38.34
N ALA A 655 19.60 -27.38 -38.99
CA ALA A 655 19.66 -27.48 -40.44
C ALA A 655 18.27 -27.48 -41.11
N ALA A 656 17.22 -27.72 -40.32
CA ALA A 656 15.85 -27.60 -40.80
C ALA A 656 15.44 -26.13 -40.68
N GLN A 657 14.52 -25.69 -41.52
CA GLN A 657 13.88 -24.39 -41.32
C GLN A 657 12.56 -24.63 -40.62
N GLU A 658 12.47 -24.23 -39.35
CA GLU A 658 11.24 -24.32 -38.57
C GLU A 658 10.25 -23.22 -38.97
N ASP A 659 8.96 -23.51 -38.83
CA ASP A 659 7.91 -22.50 -38.89
C ASP A 659 7.31 -22.28 -37.50
N CYS A 660 6.55 -21.20 -37.33
CA CYS A 660 5.98 -20.85 -36.02
C CYS A 660 5.05 -21.94 -35.44
N ALA A 661 4.51 -22.84 -36.27
CA ALA A 661 3.72 -23.96 -35.79
C ALA A 661 4.62 -25.00 -35.12
N ALA A 662 5.73 -25.37 -35.77
CA ALA A 662 6.75 -26.25 -35.19
C ALA A 662 7.33 -25.66 -33.90
N THR A 663 7.75 -24.39 -33.91
CA THR A 663 8.32 -23.69 -32.73
C THR A 663 7.35 -23.69 -31.56
N ALA A 664 6.06 -23.37 -31.81
CA ALA A 664 5.05 -23.33 -30.76
C ALA A 664 4.76 -24.72 -30.17
N SER A 665 4.68 -25.77 -31.00
CA SER A 665 4.51 -27.16 -30.54
C SER A 665 5.72 -27.66 -29.74
N THR A 666 6.94 -27.41 -30.21
CA THR A 666 8.16 -27.81 -29.50
C THR A 666 8.28 -27.09 -28.15
N ALA A 667 7.95 -25.80 -28.09
CA ALA A 667 7.91 -25.05 -26.84
C ALA A 667 6.87 -25.63 -25.85
N LEU A 668 5.72 -26.11 -26.34
CA LEU A 668 4.73 -26.77 -25.49
C LEU A 668 5.26 -28.08 -24.92
N ASP A 669 5.91 -28.92 -25.73
CA ASP A 669 6.49 -30.17 -25.26
C ASP A 669 7.56 -29.92 -24.19
N HIS A 670 8.47 -28.96 -24.41
CA HIS A 670 9.47 -28.58 -23.42
C HIS A 670 8.84 -28.07 -22.12
N ALA A 671 7.75 -27.31 -22.21
CA ALA A 671 7.03 -26.84 -21.04
C ALA A 671 6.40 -28.00 -20.25
N LEU A 672 5.80 -28.97 -20.94
CA LEU A 672 5.20 -30.14 -20.31
C LEU A 672 6.25 -31.05 -19.67
N ASP A 673 7.39 -31.28 -20.32
CA ASP A 673 8.53 -32.02 -19.77
C ASP A 673 9.09 -31.33 -18.51
N PHE A 674 9.24 -30.00 -18.57
CA PHE A 674 9.65 -29.18 -17.43
C PHE A 674 8.68 -29.34 -16.25
N LEU A 675 7.37 -29.26 -16.50
CA LEU A 675 6.35 -29.40 -15.47
C LEU A 675 6.28 -30.82 -14.91
N ALA A 676 6.34 -31.85 -15.76
CA ALA A 676 6.32 -33.25 -15.36
C ALA A 676 7.51 -33.60 -14.45
N ALA A 677 8.71 -33.11 -14.80
CA ALA A 677 9.91 -33.31 -13.98
C ALA A 677 9.79 -32.70 -12.57
N ARG A 678 8.99 -31.64 -12.42
CA ARG A 678 8.93 -30.83 -11.19
C ARG A 678 7.71 -31.13 -10.31
N TYR A 679 6.57 -31.39 -10.92
CA TYR A 679 5.27 -31.58 -10.28
C TYR A 679 4.67 -32.98 -10.51
N GLY A 680 5.39 -33.84 -11.25
CA GLY A 680 5.00 -35.22 -11.58
C GLY A 680 4.21 -35.33 -12.88
N ASP A 681 4.12 -36.55 -13.43
CA ASP A 681 3.59 -36.80 -14.78
C ASP A 681 2.07 -36.59 -14.94
N ASN A 682 1.33 -36.38 -13.84
CA ASN A 682 -0.12 -36.24 -13.88
C ASN A 682 -0.55 -34.77 -13.78
N MET A 683 -1.06 -34.22 -14.88
CA MET A 683 -1.55 -32.83 -14.97
C MET A 683 -2.68 -32.50 -13.98
N ASP A 684 -3.47 -33.49 -13.54
CA ASP A 684 -4.53 -33.27 -12.54
C ASP A 684 -3.98 -32.94 -11.14
N GLY A 685 -2.69 -33.21 -10.89
CA GLY A 685 -2.00 -32.87 -9.66
C GLY A 685 -1.33 -31.50 -9.70
N TRP A 686 -1.32 -30.82 -10.84
CA TRP A 686 -0.63 -29.54 -11.01
C TRP A 686 -1.51 -28.38 -10.52
N ALA A 687 -0.89 -27.38 -9.89
CA ALA A 687 -1.57 -26.17 -9.46
C ALA A 687 -0.66 -24.95 -9.56
N TRP A 688 -1.19 -23.85 -10.10
CA TRP A 688 -0.46 -22.60 -10.27
C TRP A 688 0.17 -22.11 -8.96
N GLY A 689 -0.58 -22.17 -7.87
CA GLY A 689 -0.19 -21.72 -6.53
C GLY A 689 0.95 -22.52 -5.89
N GLU A 690 1.28 -23.71 -6.40
CA GLU A 690 2.47 -24.45 -5.96
C GLU A 690 3.76 -23.87 -6.55
N ALA A 691 3.68 -23.36 -7.79
CA ALA A 691 4.78 -22.69 -8.46
C ALA A 691 4.82 -21.18 -8.19
N HIS A 692 3.64 -20.59 -8.04
CA HIS A 692 3.38 -19.16 -7.97
C HIS A 692 2.74 -18.79 -6.63
N TYR A 693 3.59 -18.42 -5.70
CA TYR A 693 3.20 -17.95 -4.38
C TYR A 693 3.84 -16.59 -4.12
N ALA A 694 3.08 -15.70 -3.47
CA ALA A 694 3.60 -14.45 -2.93
C ALA A 694 4.71 -14.80 -1.95
N HIS A 695 5.94 -14.43 -2.30
CA HIS A 695 7.12 -14.66 -1.48
C HIS A 695 7.63 -13.31 -0.99
N SER A 696 7.51 -13.09 0.31
CA SER A 696 8.12 -11.94 0.99
C SER A 696 9.26 -12.48 1.84
N ASP A 697 10.48 -12.08 1.54
CA ASP A 697 11.67 -12.50 2.28
C ASP A 697 12.32 -11.31 2.99
N HIS A 698 13.06 -11.60 4.04
CA HIS A 698 13.87 -10.61 4.72
C HIS A 698 15.23 -10.45 4.02
N GLU A 699 15.51 -9.24 3.52
CA GLU A 699 16.67 -8.90 2.67
C GLU A 699 18.01 -9.49 3.12
N VAL A 700 18.29 -9.48 4.44
CA VAL A 700 19.50 -10.08 5.02
C VAL A 700 19.26 -11.46 5.64
N LEU A 701 18.35 -11.55 6.62
CA LEU A 701 18.15 -12.77 7.40
C LEU A 701 17.66 -13.95 6.56
N GLY A 702 16.90 -13.72 5.49
CA GLY A 702 16.44 -14.73 4.55
C GLY A 702 17.59 -15.51 3.88
N ARG A 703 18.74 -14.86 3.72
CA ARG A 703 19.95 -15.45 3.12
C ARG A 703 20.83 -16.20 4.12
N VAL A 704 20.51 -16.15 5.42
CA VAL A 704 21.32 -16.80 6.46
C VAL A 704 21.03 -18.31 6.45
N PRO A 705 22.06 -19.17 6.29
CA PRO A 705 21.86 -20.62 6.34
C PRO A 705 21.16 -21.07 7.63
N VAL A 706 20.33 -22.12 7.53
CA VAL A 706 19.57 -22.74 8.63
C VAL A 706 18.37 -21.91 9.12
N ILE A 707 18.51 -20.59 9.33
CA ILE A 707 17.44 -19.76 9.92
C ILE A 707 16.65 -18.94 8.90
N GLY A 708 17.14 -18.75 7.67
CA GLY A 708 16.49 -17.87 6.68
C GLY A 708 15.03 -18.18 6.39
N LYS A 709 14.66 -19.47 6.37
CA LYS A 709 13.27 -19.92 6.20
C LYS A 709 12.32 -19.49 7.33
N MET A 710 12.83 -19.00 8.45
CA MET A 710 12.00 -18.43 9.54
C MET A 710 11.63 -16.97 9.28
N PHE A 711 12.29 -16.31 8.31
CA PHE A 711 12.14 -14.89 8.00
C PHE A 711 11.50 -14.66 6.62
N GLU A 712 10.81 -15.68 6.09
CA GLU A 712 10.03 -15.59 4.86
C GLU A 712 8.54 -15.84 5.14
N VAL A 713 7.69 -15.23 4.32
CA VAL A 713 6.26 -15.55 4.21
C VAL A 713 5.99 -16.01 2.79
N ARG A 714 5.30 -17.15 2.68
CA ARG A 714 4.88 -17.75 1.42
C ARG A 714 3.38 -17.97 1.45
N LEU A 715 2.66 -17.41 0.49
CA LEU A 715 1.22 -17.56 0.35
C LEU A 715 0.89 -17.90 -1.10
N PRO A 716 0.29 -19.07 -1.39
CA PRO A 716 -0.23 -19.36 -2.73
C PRO A 716 -1.14 -18.22 -3.18
N ASN A 717 -0.91 -17.71 -4.38
CA ASN A 717 -1.67 -16.58 -4.90
C ASN A 717 -2.06 -16.83 -6.35
N GLY A 718 -3.22 -16.34 -6.74
CA GLY A 718 -3.63 -16.30 -8.14
C GLY A 718 -3.16 -15.01 -8.80
N GLY A 719 -3.40 -14.91 -10.11
CA GLY A 719 -3.04 -13.75 -10.90
C GLY A 719 -1.77 -13.96 -11.72
N ALA A 720 -1.44 -12.91 -12.45
CA ALA A 720 -0.25 -12.76 -13.27
C ALA A 720 0.12 -11.28 -13.36
N ARG A 721 1.20 -10.93 -14.05
CA ARG A 721 1.59 -9.54 -14.31
C ARG A 721 0.46 -8.65 -14.88
N ASN A 722 -0.34 -9.22 -15.79
CA ASN A 722 -1.35 -8.48 -16.56
C ASN A 722 -2.78 -8.59 -16.01
N THR A 723 -2.99 -9.24 -14.86
CA THR A 723 -4.29 -9.31 -14.16
C THR A 723 -4.46 -8.12 -13.21
N VAL A 724 -5.70 -7.77 -12.82
CA VAL A 724 -5.94 -6.65 -11.89
C VAL A 724 -5.28 -6.90 -10.55
N ASN A 725 -5.47 -8.10 -9.98
CA ASN A 725 -4.64 -8.63 -8.90
C ASN A 725 -3.27 -9.00 -9.47
N ALA A 726 -2.42 -8.00 -9.69
CA ALA A 726 -1.15 -8.21 -10.38
C ALA A 726 -0.19 -9.05 -9.52
N ALA A 727 0.36 -10.08 -10.14
CA ALA A 727 1.29 -10.99 -9.52
C ALA A 727 2.49 -11.23 -10.45
N GLY A 728 3.50 -10.36 -10.33
CA GLY A 728 4.72 -10.40 -11.13
C GLY A 728 5.72 -11.40 -10.57
N PHE A 729 6.44 -12.08 -11.45
CA PHE A 729 7.44 -13.11 -11.14
C PHE A 729 8.58 -13.03 -12.16
N THR A 730 9.73 -13.63 -11.84
CA THR A 730 10.87 -13.77 -12.75
C THR A 730 10.93 -15.13 -13.40
N THR A 731 11.12 -15.20 -14.72
CA THR A 731 11.30 -16.47 -15.45
C THR A 731 12.73 -17.01 -15.43
N ARG A 732 13.69 -16.18 -15.01
CA ARG A 732 15.14 -16.43 -15.16
C ARG A 732 15.70 -17.40 -14.12
N ASP A 733 15.09 -17.44 -12.95
CA ASP A 733 15.51 -18.37 -11.90
C ASP A 733 15.04 -19.79 -12.25
N GLU A 734 15.96 -20.64 -12.73
CA GLU A 734 15.66 -22.05 -13.06
C GLU A 734 15.19 -22.85 -11.84
N ASP A 735 15.64 -22.47 -10.64
CA ASP A 735 15.22 -23.13 -9.42
C ASP A 735 13.83 -22.68 -9.02
N THR A 736 13.40 -21.44 -9.30
CA THR A 736 12.06 -20.94 -8.94
C THR A 736 11.41 -19.98 -9.95
N PRO A 737 11.11 -20.42 -11.20
CA PRO A 737 10.82 -19.53 -12.34
C PRO A 737 9.43 -18.86 -12.33
N PHE A 738 8.62 -19.09 -11.30
CA PHE A 738 7.26 -18.57 -11.19
C PHE A 738 6.97 -17.93 -9.84
N VAL A 739 7.97 -17.79 -8.95
CA VAL A 739 7.75 -17.21 -7.64
C VAL A 739 7.35 -15.75 -7.75
N GLN A 740 6.23 -15.39 -7.13
CA GLN A 740 5.75 -14.02 -7.11
C GLN A 740 6.60 -13.21 -6.12
N ASN A 741 7.53 -12.44 -6.66
CA ASN A 741 8.37 -11.50 -5.92
C ASN A 741 7.87 -10.05 -6.04
N HIS A 742 6.81 -9.82 -6.82
CA HIS A 742 6.25 -8.50 -7.07
C HIS A 742 4.71 -8.55 -7.08
N GLY A 743 4.06 -7.57 -6.46
CA GLY A 743 2.60 -7.55 -6.36
C GLY A 743 2.10 -6.39 -5.51
N PRO A 744 0.80 -6.35 -5.16
CA PRO A 744 0.20 -5.30 -4.33
C PRO A 744 0.83 -5.28 -2.93
N ALA A 745 1.83 -4.43 -2.74
CA ALA A 745 2.50 -4.24 -1.45
C ALA A 745 1.63 -3.44 -0.46
N TYR A 746 0.63 -2.73 -0.99
CA TYR A 746 -0.38 -1.97 -0.26
C TYR A 746 -1.68 -1.96 -1.07
N ARG A 747 -2.83 -1.99 -0.37
CA ARG A 747 -4.15 -1.77 -0.95
C ARG A 747 -4.95 -0.83 -0.07
N ALA A 748 -5.61 0.14 -0.68
CA ALA A 748 -6.62 0.94 -0.02
C ALA A 748 -7.84 1.19 -0.90
N ILE A 749 -8.98 1.32 -0.21
CA ILE A 749 -10.24 1.75 -0.75
C ILE A 749 -10.76 2.84 0.19
N TYR A 750 -11.01 4.01 -0.36
CA TYR A 750 -11.50 5.17 0.36
C TYR A 750 -12.90 5.50 -0.13
N ASP A 751 -13.89 5.25 0.73
CA ASP A 751 -15.24 5.80 0.60
C ASP A 751 -15.24 7.17 1.27
N LEU A 752 -15.55 8.21 0.49
CA LEU A 752 -15.55 9.61 0.93
C LEU A 752 -16.95 10.03 1.41
N ASP A 753 -17.82 9.08 1.77
CA ASP A 753 -19.02 9.39 2.57
C ASP A 753 -18.60 10.02 3.92
N PRO A 754 -18.92 11.31 4.14
CA PRO A 754 -18.52 12.05 5.33
C PRO A 754 -19.17 11.52 6.61
N LEU A 755 -20.29 10.81 6.49
CA LEU A 755 -21.07 10.33 7.63
C LEU A 755 -20.76 8.88 8.01
N GLY A 756 -20.04 8.16 7.14
CA GLY A 756 -19.81 6.73 7.25
C GLY A 756 -21.11 5.90 7.27
N GLN A 757 -20.99 4.61 6.97
CA GLN A 757 -22.12 3.70 7.13
C GLN A 757 -22.56 3.61 8.61
N SER A 758 -23.87 3.42 8.84
CA SER A 758 -24.49 3.24 10.16
C SER A 758 -23.59 2.48 11.15
N GLN A 759 -23.22 3.11 12.28
CA GLN A 759 -22.39 2.51 13.32
C GLN A 759 -22.89 1.15 13.86
N VAL A 760 -24.16 0.77 13.60
CA VAL A 760 -24.74 -0.47 14.14
C VAL A 760 -24.17 -1.72 13.46
N LEU A 761 -24.09 -1.71 12.13
CA LEU A 761 -23.77 -2.92 11.38
C LEU A 761 -22.29 -3.29 11.41
N PRO A 762 -21.35 -2.33 11.33
CA PRO A 762 -19.92 -2.63 11.42
C PRO A 762 -19.55 -3.43 12.68
N TYR A 763 -20.00 -3.01 13.87
CA TYR A 763 -19.64 -3.74 15.10
C TYR A 763 -20.35 -5.10 15.19
N LEU A 764 -21.60 -5.22 14.70
CA LEU A 764 -22.30 -6.51 14.69
C LEU A 764 -21.64 -7.50 13.73
N ARG A 765 -21.18 -7.04 12.56
CA ARG A 765 -20.38 -7.82 11.61
C ARG A 765 -19.07 -8.28 12.25
N GLY A 766 -18.40 -7.37 12.96
CA GLY A 766 -17.18 -7.70 13.71
C GLY A 766 -17.42 -8.82 14.74
N LEU A 767 -18.49 -8.72 15.54
CA LEU A 767 -18.85 -9.75 16.50
C LEU A 767 -19.22 -11.09 15.84
N ALA A 768 -19.96 -11.06 14.73
CA ALA A 768 -20.32 -12.28 14.00
C ALA A 768 -19.08 -13.02 13.45
N ARG A 769 -18.11 -12.28 12.91
CA ARG A 769 -16.82 -12.82 12.45
C ARG A 769 -15.99 -13.45 13.57
N LEU A 770 -16.14 -12.98 14.81
CA LEU A 770 -15.54 -13.59 16.00
C LEU A 770 -16.28 -14.87 16.47
N GLY A 771 -17.22 -15.38 15.67
CA GLY A 771 -17.95 -16.61 15.94
C GLY A 771 -19.19 -16.42 16.82
N HIS A 772 -19.63 -15.19 17.08
CA HIS A 772 -20.84 -14.95 17.86
C HIS A 772 -22.09 -15.00 16.99
N THR A 773 -23.11 -15.78 17.43
CA THR A 773 -24.41 -15.82 16.75
C THR A 773 -25.23 -14.58 17.10
N ILE A 774 -25.49 -13.72 16.10
CA ILE A 774 -26.20 -12.45 16.31
C ILE A 774 -27.64 -12.53 15.83
N HIS A 775 -28.59 -12.19 16.70
CA HIS A 775 -29.98 -11.96 16.35
C HIS A 775 -30.33 -10.48 16.53
N LEU A 776 -30.59 -9.78 15.42
CA LEU A 776 -30.93 -8.35 15.42
C LEU A 776 -32.44 -8.15 15.31
N ILE A 777 -33.08 -7.60 16.34
CA ILE A 777 -34.47 -7.15 16.27
C ILE A 777 -34.49 -5.63 16.10
N SER A 778 -35.07 -5.14 15.01
CA SER A 778 -35.21 -3.71 14.74
C SER A 778 -36.66 -3.33 14.43
N PHE A 779 -37.01 -2.06 14.62
CA PHE A 779 -38.34 -1.52 14.30
C PHE A 779 -38.20 -0.49 13.17
N GLU A 780 -38.53 -0.93 11.96
CA GLU A 780 -38.32 -0.19 10.72
C GLU A 780 -39.54 0.65 10.34
N LYS A 781 -39.28 1.85 9.84
CA LYS A 781 -40.32 2.70 9.23
C LYS A 781 -40.67 2.11 7.86
N ALA A 782 -41.97 1.96 7.57
CA ALA A 782 -42.45 1.29 6.35
C ALA A 782 -41.80 1.82 5.05
N ALA A 783 -41.70 3.14 4.89
CA ALA A 783 -41.07 3.74 3.72
C ALA A 783 -39.58 3.39 3.57
N ARG A 784 -38.83 3.36 4.69
CA ARG A 784 -37.40 2.99 4.67
C ARG A 784 -37.18 1.51 4.42
N PHE A 785 -38.03 0.66 5.02
CA PHE A 785 -37.96 -0.78 4.79
C PHE A 785 -38.29 -1.14 3.34
N HIS A 786 -39.26 -0.46 2.73
CA HIS A 786 -39.57 -0.66 1.31
C HIS A 786 -38.41 -0.26 0.39
N ALA A 787 -37.68 0.81 0.73
CA ALA A 787 -36.56 1.29 -0.10
C ALA A 787 -35.29 0.42 0.04
N LEU A 788 -35.00 -0.12 1.23
CA LEU A 788 -33.69 -0.71 1.54
C LEU A 788 -33.77 -2.16 2.08
N GLY A 789 -34.96 -2.71 2.29
CA GLY A 789 -35.16 -3.95 3.05
C GLY A 789 -34.58 -5.20 2.42
N GLU A 790 -34.70 -5.36 1.09
CA GLU A 790 -34.13 -6.51 0.38
C GLU A 790 -32.60 -6.50 0.44
N ARG A 791 -31.99 -5.35 0.13
CA ARG A 791 -30.55 -5.16 0.21
C ARG A 791 -30.02 -5.41 1.61
N LEU A 792 -30.64 -4.82 2.63
CA LEU A 792 -30.23 -5.03 4.02
C LEU A 792 -30.40 -6.51 4.43
N THR A 793 -31.40 -7.21 3.91
CA THR A 793 -31.56 -8.65 4.18
C THR A 793 -30.40 -9.46 3.59
N ALA A 794 -29.94 -9.15 2.38
CA ALA A 794 -28.78 -9.79 1.77
C ALA A 794 -27.51 -9.52 2.60
N VAL A 795 -27.26 -8.25 2.93
CA VAL A 795 -26.15 -7.79 3.76
C VAL A 795 -26.08 -8.50 5.12
N MET A 796 -27.22 -8.70 5.79
CA MET A 796 -27.24 -9.38 7.09
C MET A 796 -27.00 -10.87 6.95
N ARG A 797 -27.53 -11.50 5.90
CA ARG A 797 -27.36 -12.93 5.63
C ARG A 797 -25.90 -13.27 5.39
N GLU A 798 -25.24 -12.49 4.54
CA GLU A 798 -23.81 -12.60 4.26
C GLU A 798 -22.96 -12.39 5.51
N ALA A 799 -23.33 -11.42 6.35
CA ALA A 799 -22.67 -11.18 7.62
C ALA A 799 -22.93 -12.24 8.70
N GLY A 800 -23.73 -13.29 8.44
CA GLY A 800 -24.13 -14.28 9.45
C GLY A 800 -25.04 -13.72 10.54
N ILE A 801 -25.70 -12.58 10.29
CA ILE A 801 -26.60 -11.90 11.23
C ILE A 801 -28.05 -12.30 10.93
N ALA A 802 -28.72 -12.91 11.91
CA ALA A 802 -30.14 -13.22 11.80
C ALA A 802 -30.98 -11.94 12.08
N TRP A 803 -31.41 -11.26 11.03
CA TRP A 803 -32.19 -10.01 11.14
C TRP A 803 -33.71 -10.26 11.20
N HIS A 804 -34.38 -9.62 12.16
CA HIS A 804 -35.81 -9.76 12.47
C HIS A 804 -36.51 -8.39 12.43
N PRO A 805 -36.67 -7.76 11.25
CA PRO A 805 -37.29 -6.44 11.13
C PRO A 805 -38.77 -6.48 11.55
N GLN A 806 -39.18 -5.50 12.35
CA GLN A 806 -40.57 -5.27 12.76
C GLN A 806 -41.06 -3.92 12.21
N SER A 807 -42.35 -3.79 11.92
CA SER A 807 -42.91 -2.49 11.51
C SER A 807 -43.06 -1.56 12.71
N TYR A 808 -42.53 -0.35 12.62
CA TYR A 808 -42.65 0.70 13.63
C TYR A 808 -44.02 1.41 13.58
N THR A 809 -44.68 1.58 14.73
CA THR A 809 -46.04 2.14 14.81
C THR A 809 -46.05 3.49 15.55
N LYS A 810 -46.59 4.55 14.93
CA LYS A 810 -46.57 5.92 15.50
C LYS A 810 -47.92 6.43 16.05
N HIS A 811 -49.05 5.87 15.62
CA HIS A 811 -50.39 6.38 15.97
C HIS A 811 -51.38 5.25 16.31
N PRO A 812 -52.28 5.46 17.30
CA PRO A 812 -52.36 6.61 18.22
C PRO A 812 -51.25 6.57 19.31
N PRO A 813 -50.82 7.74 19.84
CA PRO A 813 -49.74 7.83 20.83
C PRO A 813 -49.99 6.96 22.08
N VAL A 814 -48.93 6.49 22.73
CA VAL A 814 -48.94 5.56 23.89
C VAL A 814 -49.43 4.14 23.55
N LEU A 815 -50.59 4.00 22.88
CA LEU A 815 -51.10 2.70 22.45
C LEU A 815 -50.19 2.04 21.41
N SER A 816 -49.63 2.82 20.48
CA SER A 816 -48.66 2.33 19.50
C SER A 816 -47.37 1.83 20.16
N THR A 817 -46.87 2.53 21.19
CA THR A 817 -45.70 2.11 21.96
C THR A 817 -45.98 0.83 22.77
N VAL A 818 -47.16 0.71 23.38
CA VAL A 818 -47.57 -0.52 24.08
C VAL A 818 -47.68 -1.70 23.11
N TRP A 819 -48.19 -1.46 21.90
CA TRP A 819 -48.26 -2.46 20.84
C TRP A 819 -46.86 -2.92 20.38
N ASP A 820 -45.98 -1.98 20.06
CA ASP A 820 -44.61 -2.27 19.64
C ASP A 820 -43.83 -2.98 20.75
N LEU A 821 -44.02 -2.59 22.02
CA LEU A 821 -43.42 -3.27 23.16
C LEU A 821 -43.95 -4.71 23.32
N ARG A 822 -45.24 -4.96 23.07
CA ARG A 822 -45.81 -6.32 23.06
C ARG A 822 -45.21 -7.16 21.95
N ARG A 823 -45.03 -6.60 20.75
CA ARG A 823 -44.36 -7.27 19.61
C ARG A 823 -42.92 -7.60 19.93
N LEU A 824 -42.15 -6.62 20.41
CA LEU A 824 -40.75 -6.80 20.79
C LEU A 824 -40.61 -7.88 21.87
N ARG A 825 -41.45 -7.83 22.91
CA ARG A 825 -41.49 -8.83 23.99
C ARG A 825 -41.85 -10.22 23.47
N LYS A 826 -42.81 -10.33 22.55
CA LYS A 826 -43.19 -11.62 21.95
C LYS A 826 -42.03 -12.20 21.14
N MET A 827 -41.44 -11.39 20.27
CA MET A 827 -40.32 -11.79 19.41
C MET A 827 -39.10 -12.20 20.23
N ALA A 828 -38.66 -11.35 21.16
CA ALA A 828 -37.52 -11.63 22.04
C ALA A 828 -37.71 -12.93 22.83
N LYS A 829 -38.93 -13.21 23.33
CA LYS A 829 -39.24 -14.46 24.03
C LYS A 829 -39.25 -15.67 23.11
N GLN A 830 -39.77 -15.53 21.89
CA GLN A 830 -39.79 -16.61 20.90
C GLN A 830 -38.37 -16.99 20.51
N LEU A 831 -37.55 -15.99 20.16
CA LEU A 831 -36.17 -16.21 19.78
C LEU A 831 -35.32 -16.73 20.93
N HIS A 832 -35.45 -16.18 22.15
CA HIS A 832 -34.71 -16.69 23.30
C HIS A 832 -35.10 -18.13 23.66
N ARG A 833 -36.36 -18.52 23.51
CA ARG A 833 -36.77 -19.93 23.69
C ARG A 833 -36.12 -20.86 22.67
N ALA A 834 -36.00 -20.41 21.42
CA ALA A 834 -35.40 -21.19 20.34
C ALA A 834 -33.87 -21.26 20.41
N HIS A 835 -33.21 -20.18 20.84
CA HIS A 835 -31.76 -20.01 20.69
C HIS A 835 -30.99 -19.79 21.99
N GLN A 836 -31.66 -19.63 23.14
CA GLN A 836 -31.05 -19.52 24.48
C GLN A 836 -29.94 -18.45 24.59
N PHE A 837 -30.27 -17.19 24.22
CA PHE A 837 -29.33 -16.06 24.27
C PHE A 837 -28.56 -15.91 25.60
N GLU A 838 -27.26 -15.69 25.51
CA GLU A 838 -26.38 -15.39 26.65
C GLU A 838 -26.36 -13.90 27.03
N VAL A 839 -26.43 -13.03 26.02
CA VAL A 839 -26.37 -11.58 26.17
C VAL A 839 -27.51 -10.92 25.38
N VAL A 840 -28.10 -9.87 25.95
CA VAL A 840 -29.02 -8.97 25.27
C VAL A 840 -28.51 -7.53 25.35
N HIS A 841 -28.23 -6.93 24.19
CA HIS A 841 -27.79 -5.55 24.06
C HIS A 841 -28.95 -4.65 23.67
N CYS A 842 -29.29 -3.69 24.53
CA CYS A 842 -30.45 -2.82 24.38
C CYS A 842 -30.04 -1.38 24.13
N ARG A 843 -30.20 -0.91 22.88
CA ARG A 843 -29.83 0.44 22.43
C ARG A 843 -30.89 1.53 22.66
N SER A 844 -31.87 1.28 23.52
CA SER A 844 -32.91 2.26 23.89
C SER A 844 -33.62 1.87 25.19
N TYR A 845 -34.30 2.83 25.83
CA TYR A 845 -35.09 2.60 27.05
C TYR A 845 -36.26 1.63 26.81
N ILE A 846 -36.86 1.67 25.62
CA ILE A 846 -37.97 0.76 25.26
C ILE A 846 -37.46 -0.68 25.11
N ALA A 847 -36.31 -0.86 24.45
CA ALA A 847 -35.66 -2.18 24.37
C ALA A 847 -35.22 -2.67 25.75
N ALA A 848 -34.67 -1.78 26.58
CA ALA A 848 -34.22 -2.08 27.93
C ALA A 848 -35.34 -2.63 28.84
N LEU A 849 -36.60 -2.19 28.67
CA LEU A 849 -37.74 -2.80 29.38
C LEU A 849 -37.90 -4.30 29.09
N VAL A 850 -37.56 -4.75 27.88
CA VAL A 850 -37.60 -6.15 27.48
C VAL A 850 -36.31 -6.87 27.88
N GLY A 851 -35.15 -6.24 27.70
CA GLY A 851 -33.85 -6.76 28.12
C GLY A 851 -33.79 -7.04 29.63
N LEU A 852 -34.25 -6.10 30.45
CA LEU A 852 -34.35 -6.26 31.90
C LEU A 852 -35.30 -7.40 32.29
N GLN A 853 -36.36 -7.64 31.52
CA GLN A 853 -37.22 -8.79 31.76
C GLN A 853 -36.51 -10.11 31.46
N LEU A 854 -35.74 -10.20 30.37
CA LEU A 854 -34.93 -11.38 30.07
C LEU A 854 -33.87 -11.61 31.15
N LYS A 855 -33.23 -10.54 31.64
CA LYS A 855 -32.33 -10.59 32.79
C LYS A 855 -32.99 -11.18 34.04
N ARG A 856 -34.11 -10.59 34.48
CA ARG A 856 -34.78 -11.00 35.73
C ARG A 856 -35.41 -12.39 35.65
N ARG A 857 -35.98 -12.76 34.50
CA ARG A 857 -36.72 -14.03 34.35
C ARG A 857 -35.82 -15.18 33.91
N ASP A 858 -34.95 -14.92 32.94
CA ASP A 858 -34.20 -15.94 32.21
C ASP A 858 -32.68 -15.83 32.45
N ARG A 859 -32.23 -14.90 33.30
CA ARG A 859 -30.81 -14.68 33.69
C ARG A 859 -29.86 -14.34 32.54
N VAL A 860 -30.38 -13.85 31.41
CA VAL A 860 -29.59 -13.34 30.27
C VAL A 860 -28.80 -12.11 30.71
N LYS A 861 -27.52 -12.01 30.32
CA LYS A 861 -26.71 -10.82 30.61
C LYS A 861 -27.26 -9.61 29.87
N PHE A 862 -27.42 -8.49 30.56
CA PHE A 862 -28.08 -7.30 30.06
C PHE A 862 -27.09 -6.15 29.88
N VAL A 863 -26.89 -5.74 28.62
CA VAL A 863 -26.08 -4.57 28.26
C VAL A 863 -27.02 -3.41 27.97
N PHE A 864 -26.90 -2.35 28.76
CA PHE A 864 -27.70 -1.15 28.58
C PHE A 864 -26.91 -0.08 27.81
N ASP A 865 -27.28 0.16 26.55
CA ASP A 865 -26.72 1.23 25.74
C ASP A 865 -27.58 2.48 25.86
N MET A 866 -27.09 3.37 26.71
CA MET A 866 -27.74 4.59 27.13
C MET A 866 -27.38 5.71 26.16
N ARG A 867 -28.32 5.97 25.25
CA ARG A 867 -28.22 7.02 24.23
C ARG A 867 -28.46 8.45 24.75
N GLY A 868 -28.87 8.60 26.02
CA GLY A 868 -29.26 9.87 26.64
C GLY A 868 -30.07 9.65 27.93
N LEU A 869 -30.40 10.74 28.62
CA LEU A 869 -31.28 10.82 29.81
C LEU A 869 -32.76 10.87 29.39
N TRP A 870 -33.23 9.83 28.71
CA TRP A 870 -34.45 9.88 27.90
C TRP A 870 -35.72 10.40 28.61
N ALA A 871 -35.90 10.07 29.89
CA ALA A 871 -37.07 10.53 30.64
C ALA A 871 -37.00 12.02 30.98
N ASP A 872 -35.82 12.50 31.41
CA ASP A 872 -35.56 13.90 31.73
C ASP A 872 -35.66 14.75 30.46
N GLU A 873 -35.08 14.26 29.35
CA GLU A 873 -35.13 14.88 28.03
C GLU A 873 -36.56 15.12 27.52
N LYS A 874 -37.51 14.22 27.83
CA LYS A 874 -38.92 14.38 27.47
C LYS A 874 -39.64 15.43 28.33
N VAL A 875 -39.23 15.59 29.57
CA VAL A 875 -39.80 16.58 30.51
C VAL A 875 -39.25 17.97 30.20
N GLU A 876 -37.93 18.11 30.15
CA GLU A 876 -37.25 19.37 29.86
C GLU A 876 -37.74 19.95 28.55
N GLY A 877 -37.96 19.08 27.57
CA GLY A 877 -38.43 19.49 26.29
C GLY A 877 -39.95 19.61 26.12
N GLY A 878 -40.71 19.55 27.20
CA GLY A 878 -42.14 19.85 27.20
C GLY A 878 -43.07 18.78 26.60
N ALA A 879 -42.52 17.71 26.01
CA ALA A 879 -43.32 16.56 25.56
C ALA A 879 -44.06 15.88 26.72
N TRP A 880 -43.44 15.84 27.90
CA TRP A 880 -44.04 15.33 29.14
C TRP A 880 -44.22 16.47 30.15
N ASN A 881 -45.32 17.22 30.00
CA ASN A 881 -45.67 18.24 30.97
C ASN A 881 -46.07 17.61 32.32
N LEU A 882 -45.22 17.74 33.33
CA LEU A 882 -45.42 17.17 34.67
C LEU A 882 -46.62 17.77 35.44
N ARG A 883 -47.24 18.85 34.96
CA ARG A 883 -48.53 19.34 35.49
C ARG A 883 -49.66 18.37 35.14
N ASN A 884 -49.53 17.62 34.04
CA ASN A 884 -50.46 16.55 33.69
C ASN A 884 -50.16 15.29 34.54
N PRO A 885 -51.14 14.77 35.29
CA PRO A 885 -50.93 13.60 36.15
C PRO A 885 -50.52 12.33 35.39
N LEU A 886 -50.92 12.20 34.12
CA LEU A 886 -50.51 11.08 33.25
C LEU A 886 -49.02 11.12 32.95
N PHE A 887 -48.50 12.25 32.44
CA PHE A 887 -47.08 12.39 32.12
C PHE A 887 -46.20 12.38 33.37
N ARG A 888 -46.69 12.92 34.49
CA ARG A 888 -46.02 12.78 35.79
C ARG A 888 -45.86 11.31 36.19
N SER A 889 -46.88 10.50 35.96
CA SER A 889 -46.83 9.07 36.25
C SER A 889 -45.90 8.32 35.30
N ILE A 890 -45.92 8.65 34.01
CA ILE A 890 -45.02 8.08 32.99
C ILE A 890 -43.56 8.43 33.30
N TYR A 891 -43.27 9.68 33.62
CA TYR A 891 -41.93 10.12 34.00
C TYR A 891 -41.41 9.38 35.23
N ARG A 892 -42.20 9.34 36.32
CA ARG A 892 -41.84 8.57 37.52
C ARG A 892 -41.60 7.09 37.23
N PHE A 893 -42.41 6.50 36.35
CA PHE A 893 -42.21 5.12 35.92
C PHE A 893 -40.86 4.94 35.21
N PHE A 894 -40.52 5.79 34.24
CA PHE A 894 -39.27 5.65 33.50
C PHE A 894 -38.03 6.00 34.33
N LYS A 895 -38.11 6.96 35.27
CA LYS A 895 -37.01 7.21 36.22
C LYS A 895 -36.78 6.03 37.17
N ALA A 896 -37.85 5.39 37.63
CA ALA A 896 -37.72 4.16 38.41
C ALA A 896 -37.11 3.02 37.58
N ARG A 897 -37.50 2.89 36.31
CA ARG A 897 -36.93 1.89 35.40
C ARG A 897 -35.49 2.19 34.99
N GLU A 898 -35.12 3.46 34.84
CA GLU A 898 -33.75 3.89 34.56
C GLU A 898 -32.80 3.51 35.68
N ALA A 899 -33.23 3.71 36.94
CA ALA A 899 -32.48 3.21 38.09
C ALA A 899 -32.29 1.68 38.00
N ASP A 900 -33.35 0.93 37.70
CA ASP A 900 -33.25 -0.53 37.47
C ASP A 900 -32.28 -0.86 36.31
N PHE A 901 -32.33 -0.12 35.20
CA PHE A 901 -31.45 -0.37 34.05
C PHE A 901 -29.99 -0.17 34.39
N VAL A 902 -29.65 0.90 35.12
CA VAL A 902 -28.27 1.22 35.49
C VAL A 902 -27.74 0.27 36.56
N THR A 903 -28.58 -0.13 37.52
CA THR A 903 -28.16 -0.96 38.66
C THR A 903 -28.14 -2.45 38.35
N GLU A 904 -28.97 -2.94 37.42
CA GLU A 904 -29.04 -4.36 37.05
C GLU A 904 -28.36 -4.70 35.73
N ALA A 905 -27.84 -3.71 34.98
CA ALA A 905 -27.02 -3.97 33.81
C ALA A 905 -25.72 -4.68 34.19
N ASP A 906 -25.30 -5.63 33.36
CA ASP A 906 -23.98 -6.26 33.45
C ASP A 906 -22.90 -5.40 32.77
N ALA A 907 -23.28 -4.51 31.87
CA ALA A 907 -22.42 -3.48 31.27
C ALA A 907 -23.26 -2.31 30.74
N ILE A 908 -22.66 -1.12 30.71
CA ILE A 908 -23.32 0.10 30.21
C ILE A 908 -22.48 0.72 29.09
N VAL A 909 -23.15 1.17 28.03
CA VAL A 909 -22.55 2.02 26.99
C VAL A 909 -23.12 3.43 27.15
N SER A 910 -22.25 4.44 27.13
CA SER A 910 -22.60 5.86 27.21
C SER A 910 -22.06 6.61 25.99
N LEU A 911 -22.74 7.66 25.54
CA LEU A 911 -22.29 8.46 24.39
C LEU A 911 -21.30 9.56 24.73
N THR A 912 -21.13 9.89 26.01
CA THR A 912 -20.23 10.98 26.40
C THR A 912 -19.54 10.66 27.71
N ASN A 913 -18.34 11.23 27.89
CA ASN A 913 -17.66 11.20 29.17
C ASN A 913 -18.48 11.89 30.28
N ALA A 914 -19.31 12.90 29.92
CA ALA A 914 -20.25 13.53 30.85
C ALA A 914 -21.34 12.57 31.32
N GLY A 915 -21.97 11.82 30.40
CA GLY A 915 -22.94 10.79 30.72
C GLY A 915 -22.35 9.71 31.62
N ARG A 916 -21.14 9.22 31.32
CA ARG A 916 -20.41 8.28 32.18
C ARG A 916 -20.22 8.82 33.60
N ARG A 917 -19.83 10.09 33.76
CA ARG A 917 -19.67 10.71 35.09
C ARG A 917 -20.98 10.77 35.86
N GLU A 918 -22.07 11.14 35.19
CA GLU A 918 -23.39 11.22 35.83
C GLU A 918 -23.90 9.84 36.25
N ILE A 919 -23.77 8.82 35.39
CA ILE A 919 -24.11 7.43 35.74
C ILE A 919 -23.27 6.95 36.92
N LYS A 920 -21.95 7.24 36.95
CA LYS A 920 -21.08 6.92 38.10
C LYS A 920 -21.54 7.61 39.38
N ARG A 921 -21.97 8.87 39.30
CA ARG A 921 -22.53 9.60 40.43
C ARG A 921 -23.80 8.93 40.93
N TRP A 922 -24.70 8.50 40.05
CA TRP A 922 -25.90 7.75 40.46
C TRP A 922 -25.55 6.44 41.14
N LEU A 923 -24.62 5.67 40.55
CA LEU A 923 -24.12 4.42 41.11
C LEU A 923 -23.42 4.61 42.47
N SER A 924 -22.89 5.80 42.77
CA SER A 924 -22.31 6.09 44.08
C SER A 924 -23.31 6.05 45.23
N TYR A 925 -24.62 6.18 44.93
CA TYR A 925 -25.70 6.04 45.91
C TYR A 925 -26.15 4.59 46.14
N TYR A 926 -25.57 3.61 45.42
CA TYR A 926 -25.91 2.19 45.54
C TYR A 926 -24.69 1.38 46.02
N GLU A 927 -24.83 0.63 47.13
CA GLU A 927 -23.70 0.01 47.84
C GLU A 927 -23.17 -1.30 47.21
N ALA A 928 -23.87 -1.94 46.27
CA ALA A 928 -23.68 -3.38 46.03
C ALA A 928 -23.05 -3.79 44.67
N TYR A 929 -23.13 -2.99 43.60
CA TYR A 929 -22.59 -3.39 42.30
C TYR A 929 -22.35 -2.19 41.36
N ARG A 930 -21.22 -2.18 40.63
CA ARG A 930 -20.85 -1.15 39.66
C ARG A 930 -20.51 -1.79 38.32
N PRO A 931 -21.43 -1.77 37.33
CA PRO A 931 -21.12 -2.32 36.01
C PRO A 931 -20.02 -1.53 35.30
N PRO A 932 -19.21 -2.17 34.43
CA PRO A 932 -18.31 -1.47 33.54
C PRO A 932 -19.08 -0.51 32.63
N ILE A 933 -18.55 0.70 32.45
CA ILE A 933 -19.13 1.74 31.58
C ILE A 933 -18.13 2.09 30.49
N ALA A 934 -18.48 1.78 29.24
CA ALA A 934 -17.73 2.19 28.05
C ALA A 934 -18.32 3.47 27.46
N VAL A 935 -17.47 4.35 26.90
CA VAL A 935 -17.90 5.57 26.20
C VAL A 935 -17.67 5.37 24.71
N VAL A 936 -18.73 5.52 23.91
CA VAL A 936 -18.69 5.49 22.45
C VAL A 936 -19.25 6.82 21.94
N PRO A 937 -18.40 7.82 21.66
CA PRO A 937 -18.87 9.17 21.32
C PRO A 937 -19.67 9.22 20.02
N CYS A 938 -20.72 10.04 20.01
CA CYS A 938 -21.30 10.53 18.76
C CYS A 938 -20.37 11.62 18.21
N ALA A 939 -19.53 11.28 17.26
CA ALA A 939 -18.79 12.25 16.47
C ALA A 939 -19.65 12.69 15.28
N ALA A 940 -19.75 14.00 15.08
CA ALA A 940 -20.09 14.59 13.79
C ALA A 940 -18.83 15.34 13.34
N PRO A 941 -18.20 14.95 12.23
CA PRO A 941 -17.02 15.65 11.72
C PRO A 941 -17.46 17.02 11.19
N PHE A 942 -17.19 18.09 11.95
CA PHE A 942 -17.63 19.44 11.58
C PHE A 942 -16.84 20.03 10.40
N SER A 943 -15.73 19.39 10.03
CA SER A 943 -14.97 19.65 8.80
C SER A 943 -15.77 19.29 7.53
N GLU A 944 -16.78 18.43 7.62
CA GLU A 944 -17.64 18.01 6.49
C GLU A 944 -18.73 19.01 6.13
N PHE A 945 -18.74 20.18 6.78
CA PHE A 945 -19.66 21.26 6.47
C PHE A 945 -18.89 22.39 5.81
N ASP A 946 -19.09 22.54 4.50
CA ASP A 946 -18.53 23.64 3.71
C ASP A 946 -18.83 25.00 4.34
N VAL A 947 -17.79 25.84 4.46
CA VAL A 947 -17.99 27.27 4.72
C VAL A 947 -18.34 27.92 3.37
N PRO A 948 -19.60 28.29 3.11
CA PRO A 948 -19.99 28.74 1.78
C PRO A 948 -19.24 30.02 1.40
N SER A 949 -18.70 30.04 0.17
CA SER A 949 -18.03 31.21 -0.40
C SER A 949 -18.95 32.45 -0.37
N VAL A 950 -18.36 33.65 -0.39
CA VAL A 950 -19.11 34.91 -0.39
C VAL A 950 -20.13 34.96 -1.54
N ASP A 951 -19.79 34.39 -2.69
CA ASP A 951 -20.65 34.33 -3.87
C ASP A 951 -21.78 33.32 -3.73
N THR A 952 -21.49 32.11 -3.21
CA THR A 952 -22.53 31.12 -2.89
C THR A 952 -23.50 31.68 -1.87
N ARG A 953 -22.99 32.32 -0.82
CA ARG A 953 -23.80 32.96 0.21
C ARG A 953 -24.67 34.10 -0.34
N SER A 954 -24.12 34.90 -1.27
CA SER A 954 -24.86 36.00 -1.91
C SER A 954 -25.95 35.50 -2.85
N ARG A 955 -25.68 34.45 -3.63
CA ARG A 955 -26.64 33.82 -4.54
C ARG A 955 -27.78 33.15 -3.78
N THR A 956 -27.47 32.33 -2.78
CA THR A 956 -28.46 31.68 -1.93
C THR A 956 -29.30 32.72 -1.17
N ARG A 957 -28.70 33.83 -0.72
CA ARG A 957 -29.45 34.95 -0.13
C ARG A 957 -30.41 35.58 -1.12
N ALA A 958 -30.00 35.81 -2.37
CA ALA A 958 -30.87 36.35 -3.41
C ALA A 958 -32.03 35.39 -3.74
N GLU A 959 -31.76 34.09 -3.85
CA GLU A 959 -32.77 33.04 -4.07
C GLU A 959 -33.81 32.96 -2.94
N LEU A 960 -33.36 33.13 -1.69
CA LEU A 960 -34.22 33.11 -0.51
C LEU A 960 -34.85 34.48 -0.19
N GLY A 961 -34.62 35.51 -1.00
CA GLY A 961 -35.13 36.87 -0.76
C GLY A 961 -34.57 37.53 0.51
N ILE A 962 -33.37 37.13 0.93
CA ILE A 962 -32.67 37.65 2.10
C ILE A 962 -31.77 38.81 1.66
N PRO A 963 -31.92 40.02 2.23
CA PRO A 963 -31.03 41.14 1.92
C PRO A 963 -29.54 40.81 2.17
N SER A 964 -28.65 41.35 1.34
CA SER A 964 -27.21 41.07 1.43
C SER A 964 -26.57 41.54 2.74
N ASP A 965 -27.18 42.52 3.41
CA ASP A 965 -26.79 43.07 4.71
C ASP A 965 -27.54 42.45 5.90
N ALA A 966 -28.53 41.59 5.64
CA ALA A 966 -29.31 40.97 6.71
C ALA A 966 -28.44 40.07 7.59
N TYR A 967 -28.61 40.21 8.91
CA TYR A 967 -28.00 39.29 9.87
C TYR A 967 -28.84 38.01 9.91
N VAL A 968 -28.25 36.88 9.49
CA VAL A 968 -28.97 35.60 9.36
C VAL A 968 -28.55 34.67 10.48
N VAL A 969 -29.53 34.16 11.20
CA VAL A 969 -29.39 33.11 12.21
C VAL A 969 -29.99 31.85 11.61
N VAL A 970 -29.24 30.76 11.55
CA VAL A 970 -29.68 29.50 10.92
C VAL A 970 -29.76 28.42 11.99
N TYR A 971 -30.89 27.73 12.03
CA TYR A 971 -31.08 26.54 12.85
C TYR A 971 -31.01 25.26 12.00
N HIS A 972 -29.95 24.47 12.18
CA HIS A 972 -29.78 23.20 11.47
C HIS A 972 -29.98 22.02 12.42
N GLY A 973 -31.11 21.32 12.26
CA GLY A 973 -31.47 20.17 13.08
C GLY A 973 -32.96 19.90 13.07
N SER A 974 -33.38 18.83 13.74
CA SER A 974 -34.81 18.64 14.00
C SER A 974 -35.22 19.57 15.14
N LEU A 975 -36.25 20.40 14.91
CA LEU A 975 -36.95 21.18 15.95
C LEU A 975 -37.63 20.22 16.93
N GLY A 976 -36.79 19.56 17.71
CA GLY A 976 -37.18 18.65 18.76
C GLY A 976 -37.43 19.42 20.04
N THR A 977 -37.66 18.66 21.08
CA THR A 977 -37.93 19.18 22.41
C THR A 977 -36.67 19.76 23.08
N TRP A 978 -35.54 19.84 22.39
CA TRP A 978 -34.20 19.92 23.00
C TRP A 978 -33.47 21.24 22.87
N TYR A 979 -33.91 22.15 22.01
CA TYR A 979 -32.98 23.16 21.49
C TYR A 979 -33.22 24.57 22.02
N MET A 980 -33.84 24.76 23.19
CA MET A 980 -34.13 26.10 23.75
C MET A 980 -34.77 27.03 22.70
N LEU A 981 -35.71 26.48 21.92
CA LEU A 981 -36.30 27.17 20.77
C LEU A 981 -36.91 28.51 21.17
N GLN A 982 -37.55 28.57 22.34
CA GLN A 982 -38.14 29.79 22.83
C GLN A 982 -37.08 30.82 23.16
N GLU A 983 -36.00 30.45 23.84
CA GLU A 983 -34.89 31.34 24.16
C GLU A 983 -34.14 31.77 22.90
N MET A 984 -33.99 30.90 21.91
CA MET A 984 -33.43 31.25 20.60
C MET A 984 -34.32 32.26 19.88
N LEU A 985 -35.64 32.10 19.93
CA LEU A 985 -36.60 33.03 19.33
C LEU A 985 -36.73 34.34 20.12
N ASP A 986 -36.65 34.31 21.45
CA ASP A 986 -36.64 35.50 22.31
C ASP A 986 -35.35 36.29 22.10
N TRP A 987 -34.22 35.60 22.02
CA TRP A 987 -32.94 36.21 21.64
C TRP A 987 -33.01 36.78 20.23
N PHE A 988 -33.59 36.04 19.27
CA PHE A 988 -33.75 36.52 17.91
C PHE A 988 -34.70 37.73 17.83
N SER A 989 -35.76 37.76 18.67
CA SER A 989 -36.67 38.91 18.78
C SER A 989 -35.92 40.15 19.25
N LEU A 990 -35.13 40.03 20.32
CA LEU A 990 -34.25 41.10 20.81
C LEU A 990 -33.20 41.53 19.77
N LEU A 991 -32.67 40.58 19.01
CA LEU A 991 -31.76 40.85 17.90
C LEU A 991 -32.47 41.62 16.78
N SER A 992 -33.69 41.23 16.42
CA SER A 992 -34.49 41.86 15.37
C SER A 992 -34.88 43.29 15.75
N ASP A 993 -35.14 43.57 17.03
CA ASP A 993 -35.39 44.93 17.53
C ASP A 993 -34.14 45.83 17.41
N ARG A 994 -32.96 45.27 17.70
CA ARG A 994 -31.68 46.01 17.64
C ARG A 994 -31.09 46.09 16.24
N ARG A 995 -31.40 45.12 15.37
CA ARG A 995 -30.98 45.05 13.97
C ARG A 995 -32.19 44.75 13.08
N PRO A 996 -32.98 45.79 12.76
CA PRO A 996 -34.13 45.66 11.87
C PRO A 996 -33.67 45.10 10.51
N GLY A 997 -34.27 44.00 10.08
CA GLY A 997 -33.88 43.29 8.84
C GLY A 997 -33.17 41.96 9.04
N SER A 998 -32.86 41.56 10.29
CA SER A 998 -32.36 40.21 10.60
C SER A 998 -33.33 39.11 10.12
N ARG A 999 -32.81 37.91 9.86
CA ARG A 999 -33.57 36.72 9.42
C ARG A 999 -33.24 35.51 10.28
N PHE A 1000 -34.25 34.74 10.65
CA PHE A 1000 -34.11 33.44 11.31
C PHE A 1000 -34.55 32.37 10.31
N LEU A 1001 -33.65 31.45 9.97
CA LEU A 1001 -33.87 30.36 9.02
C LEU A 1001 -33.96 29.02 9.73
#